data_AF-A0A7J9W6X4-F1
#
_entry.id   AF-A0A7J9W6X4-F1
#
_cell.length_a   1.000
_cell.length_b   1.000
_cell.length_c   1.000
_cell.angle_alpha   90.00
_cell.angle_beta   90.00
_cell.angle_gamma   90.00
#
_symmetry.space_group_name_H-M   'P 1'
#
loop_
_entity.id
_entity.type
_entity.pdbx_description
1 polymer ?
#
loop_
_entity_poly.entity_id
_entity_poly.type
_entity_poly.pdbx_seq_one_letter_code
_entity_poly.pdbx_strand_id
1 'polypeptide(L)'
;MTHVDLVASRTRQGAVESHTLAGVDLKRWESCSWVNELPWSATFNDTSSGRSMLRNAIKATSGDVGLTKMYGALGWQEIDGRMVYLHAGGAVDGSGLVEDVRVNVPQPLKPFALPPAPATAEELRDAVMASTAALDVLPARLAAPLLGAAYRACLGRCRVTVMPVGGRASGKTGLAALAVQHYAPGARHDAMPGVGAGEDAATAFGLEEIRFRAGDMLLPLDDLAPDRGTERASVRAAQIARSQYNGTGKQRGTRDLSVRAQHAPRSLPLVTGEESTTVESAESRIVSLRVARGDVDVDCALPMLDTGDEPELRAKLVAAMVQHYASAMPMTDWLRATRAELRAELHDPAAIDPGLDARHSDSVADLAAGWRAMLDVAELRGALSAEESAELWARAWDGLAEAKRHLMAGSASRTPADRVRELLRSALVRHDVVLMSREHGVPDHPELCGWELAPILASHRATGTPVGWTDGVKVWLQPGAVFPALVKQASGEHDPMTVTRYGLGEALADAGAIRTHLIRGGIRRTTVQVRIGDARQRVWEFDWEFFFPADDDDETPAAPPEPPKAPAPAPAPAPAPGPAQSRSEAAKEAPAPSETASSGAEWPVDRPAPSSAGTRPTEQPAGAQGAEAPRRKSSSAASRRYEAATKYGGVAAVCEPGAVWLATPAYFHAAPAQGDAPRRCGLPESVTLPALLDGLVELKLGHVDGRGKYYGAPEAWGQAWIMPELRRVLGWPSSIEEPASAGKVGKTLAAAGWRVVGKVGFWTRIVRDGARLVLMVPEWCTTETSLKERGATAEVLARRLARFADATGVVWQWSPGSTGQQLAAVTRPRLLQRGPQELPAPAGKPNRERDFSWQRPPTPAEEAKRHVVLLDFNSLYLGAASSLPLAWGEYEHVERPAVDLDRPGYWRIPQKAWNHAMLPDPFCVFGRGERETMIVTTPTLKTAVELLDWDVEPLEGWLAVEALTGSYTGKAMRPPAGYPEAKGWGRLLANWASELSSGRLTTLGTGDPEDAIVATSVKGCYKHGVGRFDRGADRPGKGQRTSTHPLWRPDWRHHIIAQGRYVVMRRIMEATAEDRYPLAIMTDGVVYATDTLPSVGDLPAGFTVGDRVGNVGIEGVAPMTMVADMLRDGAKPTSTTPGKGLGLADVIRGGDDG
;
A
#
# COMPACT_ATOMS: atom_id res chain seq x y z
N MET A 1 -28.94 26.82 -9.14
CA MET A 1 -29.79 26.20 -8.11
C MET A 1 -29.13 24.90 -7.66
N THR A 2 -28.88 24.72 -6.36
CA THR A 2 -28.26 23.50 -5.79
C THR A 2 -29.17 22.78 -4.79
N HIS A 3 -30.09 23.53 -4.18
CA HIS A 3 -31.15 23.08 -3.28
C HIS A 3 -32.41 23.90 -3.59
N VAL A 4 -33.56 23.47 -3.08
CA VAL A 4 -34.84 24.17 -3.10
C VAL A 4 -35.51 24.10 -1.73
N ASP A 5 -36.28 25.12 -1.38
CA ASP A 5 -37.28 25.01 -0.31
C ASP A 5 -38.63 24.64 -0.96
N LEU A 6 -39.39 23.76 -0.33
CA LEU A 6 -40.70 23.33 -0.81
C LEU A 6 -41.74 23.55 0.29
N VAL A 7 -42.73 24.38 0.01
CA VAL A 7 -43.93 24.53 0.86
C VAL A 7 -45.05 23.72 0.23
N ALA A 8 -45.54 22.72 0.94
CA ALA A 8 -46.72 21.94 0.57
C ALA A 8 -47.87 22.36 1.48
N SER A 9 -49.04 22.65 0.89
CA SER A 9 -50.24 23.06 1.63
C SER A 9 -51.46 22.25 1.22
N ARG A 10 -52.36 21.97 2.17
CA ARG A 10 -53.65 21.32 1.94
C ARG A 10 -54.76 22.01 2.72
N THR A 11 -55.97 22.03 2.19
CA THR A 11 -57.15 22.55 2.89
C THR A 11 -57.94 21.38 3.51
N ARG A 12 -58.24 21.46 4.81
CA ARG A 12 -59.00 20.46 5.56
C ARG A 12 -60.02 21.15 6.45
N GLN A 13 -61.31 20.80 6.28
CA GLN A 13 -62.43 21.39 7.05
C GLN A 13 -62.47 22.94 7.07
N GLY A 14 -61.92 23.59 6.03
CA GLY A 14 -61.84 25.05 5.92
C GLY A 14 -60.56 25.68 6.47
N ALA A 15 -59.74 24.94 7.24
CA ALA A 15 -58.40 25.36 7.63
C ALA A 15 -57.37 24.98 6.56
N VAL A 16 -56.28 25.75 6.45
CA VAL A 16 -55.12 25.43 5.60
C VAL A 16 -54.00 24.89 6.49
N GLU A 17 -53.60 23.65 6.26
CA GLU A 17 -52.41 23.03 6.84
C GLU A 17 -51.23 23.21 5.87
N SER A 18 -50.08 23.69 6.33
CA SER A 18 -48.87 23.89 5.52
C SER A 18 -47.66 23.21 6.17
N HIS A 19 -46.76 22.69 5.34
CA HIS A 19 -45.53 22.04 5.76
C HIS A 19 -44.36 22.44 4.84
N THR A 20 -43.20 22.73 5.43
CA THR A 20 -42.04 23.28 4.71
C THR A 20 -40.84 22.35 4.78
N LEU A 21 -40.43 21.82 3.64
CA LEU A 21 -39.18 21.07 3.47
C LEU A 21 -38.09 22.03 2.98
N ALA A 22 -37.30 22.57 3.91
CA ALA A 22 -36.22 23.50 3.60
C ALA A 22 -34.97 22.77 3.07
N GLY A 23 -34.26 23.37 2.11
CA GLY A 23 -32.94 22.90 1.67
C GLY A 23 -32.90 21.50 1.03
N VAL A 24 -33.97 21.07 0.36
CA VAL A 24 -34.00 19.81 -0.40
C VAL A 24 -32.97 19.88 -1.53
N ASP A 25 -32.00 18.97 -1.56
CA ASP A 25 -30.94 18.99 -2.58
C ASP A 25 -31.48 18.73 -4.00
N LEU A 26 -30.74 19.21 -5.00
CA LEU A 26 -31.15 19.15 -6.41
C LEU A 26 -31.48 17.71 -6.86
N LYS A 27 -30.76 16.69 -6.37
CA LYS A 27 -31.02 15.30 -6.74
C LYS A 27 -32.32 14.79 -6.11
N ARG A 28 -32.55 15.06 -4.82
CA ARG A 28 -33.82 14.73 -4.14
C ARG A 28 -35.01 15.47 -4.76
N TRP A 29 -34.83 16.73 -5.14
CA TRP A 29 -35.81 17.52 -5.90
C TRP A 29 -36.14 16.88 -7.25
N GLU A 30 -35.12 16.52 -8.04
CA GLU A 30 -35.27 15.89 -9.36
C GLU A 30 -35.92 14.50 -9.28
N SER A 31 -35.58 13.68 -8.29
CA SER A 31 -36.21 12.38 -8.04
C SER A 31 -37.59 12.44 -7.40
N CYS A 32 -38.05 13.63 -6.98
CA CYS A 32 -39.31 13.82 -6.23
C CYS A 32 -39.41 13.02 -4.92
N SER A 33 -38.31 12.46 -4.41
CA SER A 33 -38.31 11.56 -3.24
C SER A 33 -38.63 12.27 -1.93
N TRP A 34 -38.57 13.61 -1.91
CA TRP A 34 -39.02 14.47 -0.82
C TRP A 34 -40.53 14.37 -0.54
N VAL A 35 -41.33 13.87 -1.50
CA VAL A 35 -42.78 13.68 -1.31
C VAL A 35 -43.08 12.74 -0.14
N ASN A 36 -42.19 11.78 0.14
CA ASN A 36 -42.30 10.83 1.24
C ASN A 36 -42.06 11.44 2.64
N GLU A 37 -41.59 12.69 2.71
CA GLU A 37 -41.35 13.42 3.97
C GLU A 37 -42.51 14.35 4.34
N LEU A 38 -43.54 14.45 3.50
CA LEU A 38 -44.76 15.18 3.82
C LEU A 38 -45.57 14.43 4.89
N PRO A 39 -46.15 15.11 5.90
CA PRO A 39 -46.98 14.49 6.93
C PRO A 39 -48.38 14.06 6.44
N TRP A 40 -48.53 13.85 5.12
CA TRP A 40 -49.73 13.37 4.47
C TRP A 40 -49.41 12.71 3.12
N SER A 41 -50.25 11.76 2.71
CA SER A 41 -50.14 11.11 1.39
C SER A 41 -50.39 12.11 0.26
N ALA A 42 -49.37 12.37 -0.56
CA ALA A 42 -49.48 13.12 -1.80
C ALA A 42 -49.28 12.18 -2.99
N THR A 43 -50.38 11.76 -3.61
CA THR A 43 -50.35 10.81 -4.73
C THR A 43 -49.99 11.52 -6.04
N PHE A 44 -48.93 11.05 -6.70
CA PHE A 44 -48.58 11.46 -8.06
C PHE A 44 -48.12 10.25 -8.87
N ASN A 45 -47.98 10.40 -10.19
CA ASN A 45 -47.50 9.35 -11.07
C ASN A 45 -45.95 9.32 -11.04
N ASP A 46 -45.34 8.33 -10.38
CA ASP A 46 -43.87 8.24 -10.22
C ASP A 46 -43.13 7.66 -11.45
N THR A 47 -43.55 8.10 -12.64
CA THR A 47 -42.82 7.92 -13.90
C THR A 47 -41.92 9.12 -14.20
N SER A 48 -41.01 9.00 -15.18
CA SER A 48 -40.17 10.12 -15.61
C SER A 48 -40.99 11.34 -16.07
N SER A 49 -42.09 11.09 -16.78
CA SER A 49 -43.05 12.12 -17.19
C SER A 49 -43.85 12.67 -16.01
N GLY A 50 -44.38 11.82 -15.11
CA GLY A 50 -45.18 12.28 -13.97
C GLY A 50 -44.37 13.04 -12.90
N ARG A 51 -43.13 12.62 -12.59
CA ARG A 51 -42.17 13.42 -11.79
C ARG A 51 -41.92 14.79 -12.43
N SER A 52 -41.75 14.83 -13.75
CA SER A 52 -41.53 16.08 -14.48
C SER A 52 -42.77 16.97 -14.52
N MET A 53 -43.97 16.38 -14.63
CA MET A 53 -45.24 17.09 -14.51
C MET A 53 -45.43 17.67 -13.11
N LEU A 54 -45.08 16.94 -12.04
CA LEU A 54 -45.10 17.45 -10.67
C LEU A 54 -44.15 18.64 -10.50
N ARG A 55 -42.88 18.52 -10.90
CA ARG A 55 -41.91 19.64 -10.81
C ARG A 55 -42.32 20.85 -11.65
N ASN A 56 -42.97 20.65 -12.80
CA ASN A 56 -43.48 21.73 -13.64
C ASN A 56 -44.74 22.37 -13.05
N ALA A 57 -45.66 21.59 -12.47
CA ALA A 57 -46.84 22.10 -11.76
C ALA A 57 -46.42 22.96 -10.56
N ILE A 58 -45.50 22.47 -9.73
CA ILE A 58 -44.94 23.24 -8.61
C ILE A 58 -44.37 24.58 -9.10
N LYS A 59 -43.47 24.57 -10.10
CA LYS A 59 -42.92 25.80 -10.70
C LYS A 59 -43.99 26.77 -11.22
N ALA A 60 -45.06 26.25 -11.84
CA ALA A 60 -46.16 27.07 -12.33
C ALA A 60 -47.02 27.67 -11.19
N THR A 61 -47.12 26.98 -10.04
CA THR A 61 -47.84 27.47 -8.85
C THR A 61 -47.00 28.33 -7.90
N SER A 62 -45.67 28.22 -7.92
CA SER A 62 -44.78 28.92 -6.98
C SER A 62 -44.61 30.42 -7.26
N GLY A 63 -45.02 30.92 -8.44
CA GLY A 63 -44.79 32.31 -8.83
C GLY A 63 -43.31 32.63 -9.08
N ASP A 64 -42.91 33.87 -8.82
CA ASP A 64 -41.51 34.27 -8.86
C ASP A 64 -40.82 33.94 -7.53
N VAL A 65 -39.69 33.23 -7.58
CA VAL A 65 -39.00 32.68 -6.41
C VAL A 65 -37.53 33.11 -6.44
N GLY A 66 -37.18 33.98 -5.49
CA GLY A 66 -35.83 34.53 -5.36
C GLY A 66 -34.76 33.46 -5.11
N LEU A 67 -33.57 33.68 -5.66
CA LEU A 67 -32.41 32.80 -5.48
C LEU A 67 -31.57 33.23 -4.27
N THR A 68 -31.79 32.62 -3.11
CA THR A 68 -30.92 32.82 -1.93
C THR A 68 -29.59 32.07 -2.06
N LYS A 69 -28.50 32.67 -1.59
CA LYS A 69 -27.17 32.06 -1.52
C LYS A 69 -27.10 31.11 -0.31
N MET A 70 -26.65 29.88 -0.53
CA MET A 70 -26.49 28.87 0.53
C MET A 70 -25.02 28.45 0.62
N TYR A 71 -24.44 28.52 1.82
CA TYR A 71 -23.01 28.32 2.06
C TYR A 71 -22.70 26.88 2.46
N GLY A 72 -21.74 26.27 1.75
CA GLY A 72 -21.35 24.85 1.91
C GLY A 72 -20.06 24.61 2.70
N ALA A 73 -19.51 25.65 3.31
CA ALA A 73 -18.30 25.65 4.13
C ALA A 73 -18.46 26.68 5.27
N LEU A 74 -17.86 26.38 6.42
CA LEU A 74 -17.94 27.12 7.67
C LEU A 74 -16.77 28.12 7.82
N GLY A 75 -16.66 28.72 9.00
CA GLY A 75 -15.63 29.71 9.33
C GLY A 75 -15.86 31.05 8.65
N TRP A 76 -14.80 31.85 8.56
CA TRP A 76 -14.90 33.20 8.00
C TRP A 76 -15.23 33.20 6.51
N GLN A 77 -16.13 34.09 6.11
CA GLN A 77 -16.45 34.48 4.74
C GLN A 77 -16.66 35.99 4.67
N GLU A 78 -16.37 36.58 3.52
CA GLU A 78 -16.79 37.95 3.22
C GLU A 78 -18.19 37.90 2.60
N ILE A 79 -19.13 38.66 3.18
CA ILE A 79 -20.53 38.76 2.73
C ILE A 79 -20.88 40.25 2.74
N ASP A 80 -21.21 40.79 1.57
CA ASP A 80 -21.63 42.18 1.38
C ASP A 80 -20.70 43.23 2.02
N GLY A 81 -19.39 43.00 1.88
CA GLY A 81 -18.31 43.85 2.42
C GLY A 81 -18.07 43.71 3.94
N ARG A 82 -18.75 42.77 4.61
CA ARG A 82 -18.53 42.44 6.03
C ARG A 82 -17.91 41.06 6.18
N MET A 83 -17.07 40.91 7.21
CA MET A 83 -16.55 39.61 7.62
C MET A 83 -17.59 38.92 8.53
N VAL A 84 -18.03 37.76 8.09
CA VAL A 84 -19.08 36.96 8.75
C VAL A 84 -18.54 35.55 9.01
N TYR A 85 -18.76 35.03 10.22
CA TYR A 85 -18.37 33.69 10.62
C TYR A 85 -19.54 32.73 10.49
N LEU A 86 -19.38 31.70 9.66
CA LEU A 86 -20.41 30.71 9.38
C LEU A 86 -20.26 29.48 10.29
N HIS A 87 -21.35 29.11 10.96
CA HIS A 87 -21.48 27.88 11.75
C HIS A 87 -22.67 27.06 11.23
N ALA A 88 -22.77 25.79 11.60
CA ALA A 88 -23.78 24.89 11.03
C ALA A 88 -25.23 25.29 11.35
N GLY A 89 -25.44 26.17 12.34
CA GLY A 89 -26.74 26.73 12.71
C GLY A 89 -27.03 28.14 12.17
N GLY A 90 -26.08 28.82 11.53
CA GLY A 90 -26.25 30.21 11.11
C GLY A 90 -24.96 30.98 10.87
N ALA A 91 -24.96 32.27 11.22
CA ALA A 91 -23.88 33.19 10.97
C ALA A 91 -23.75 34.27 12.05
N VAL A 92 -22.52 34.72 12.34
CA VAL A 92 -22.21 35.77 13.32
C VAL A 92 -21.31 36.83 12.69
N ASP A 93 -21.60 38.11 12.89
CA ASP A 93 -20.70 39.24 12.58
C ASP A 93 -20.45 40.12 13.81
N GLY A 94 -19.81 41.28 13.63
CA GLY A 94 -19.47 42.19 14.74
C GLY A 94 -20.66 42.77 15.51
N SER A 95 -21.87 42.67 14.98
CA SER A 95 -23.12 43.07 15.64
C SER A 95 -23.80 41.93 16.40
N GLY A 96 -23.50 40.67 16.08
CA GLY A 96 -24.14 39.49 16.67
C GLY A 96 -24.61 38.49 15.60
N LEU A 97 -25.77 37.87 15.83
CA LEU A 97 -26.39 36.93 14.90
C LEU A 97 -26.78 37.64 13.58
N VAL A 98 -26.39 37.07 12.44
CA VAL A 98 -26.76 37.59 11.11
C VAL A 98 -27.95 36.79 10.57
N GLU A 99 -29.09 37.46 10.46
CA GLU A 99 -30.31 36.90 9.87
C GLU A 99 -30.15 36.61 8.35
N ASP A 100 -31.08 35.84 7.79
CA ASP A 100 -31.14 35.40 6.36
C ASP A 100 -29.94 34.60 5.80
N VAL A 101 -28.84 34.42 6.53
CA VAL A 101 -27.70 33.61 6.06
C VAL A 101 -27.96 32.11 6.20
N ARG A 102 -28.03 31.41 5.06
CA ARG A 102 -28.32 29.97 5.00
C ARG A 102 -27.05 29.13 4.86
N VAL A 103 -26.83 28.21 5.80
CA VAL A 103 -25.70 27.26 5.80
C VAL A 103 -26.21 25.83 5.58
N ASN A 104 -25.49 25.02 4.80
CA ASN A 104 -25.78 23.58 4.65
C ASN A 104 -24.48 22.78 4.46
N VAL A 105 -24.18 21.90 5.42
CA VAL A 105 -22.91 21.17 5.51
C VAL A 105 -23.09 19.65 5.58
N PRO A 106 -22.07 18.86 5.20
CA PRO A 106 -22.09 17.40 5.37
C PRO A 106 -22.39 16.98 6.81
N GLN A 107 -23.04 15.82 7.01
CA GLN A 107 -23.48 15.33 8.33
C GLN A 107 -22.41 15.46 9.45
N PRO A 108 -21.11 15.13 9.26
CA PRO A 108 -20.08 15.30 10.29
C PRO A 108 -19.89 16.72 10.82
N LEU A 109 -20.30 17.75 10.06
CA LEU A 109 -20.18 19.15 10.45
C LEU A 109 -21.48 19.76 10.98
N LYS A 110 -22.62 19.05 10.93
CA LYS A 110 -23.87 19.57 11.49
C LYS A 110 -23.84 19.88 12.99
N PRO A 111 -23.09 19.15 13.84
CA PRO A 111 -22.95 19.50 15.25
C PRO A 111 -22.22 20.82 15.51
N PHE A 112 -21.53 21.40 14.51
CA PHE A 112 -20.67 22.58 14.66
C PHE A 112 -21.48 23.89 14.61
N ALA A 113 -22.46 24.00 15.50
CA ALA A 113 -23.33 25.15 15.64
C ALA A 113 -23.02 25.88 16.95
N LEU A 114 -22.47 27.09 16.84
CA LEU A 114 -22.32 28.00 17.97
C LEU A 114 -23.70 28.48 18.49
N PRO A 115 -23.86 28.65 19.81
CA PRO A 115 -24.98 29.40 20.41
C PRO A 115 -24.79 30.92 20.21
N PRO A 116 -25.79 31.75 20.57
CA PRO A 116 -25.60 33.20 20.68
C PRO A 116 -24.45 33.56 21.62
N ALA A 117 -23.73 34.64 21.30
CA ALA A 117 -22.69 35.17 22.18
C ALA A 117 -23.29 35.75 23.49
N PRO A 118 -22.57 35.67 24.62
CA PRO A 118 -22.92 36.35 25.87
C PRO A 118 -23.27 37.82 25.67
N ALA A 119 -24.38 38.24 26.28
CA ALA A 119 -24.89 39.61 26.26
C ALA A 119 -24.34 40.44 27.42
N THR A 120 -23.91 39.82 28.52
CA THR A 120 -23.37 40.51 29.71
C THR A 120 -21.94 40.08 30.04
N ALA A 121 -21.30 40.82 30.95
CA ALA A 121 -19.96 40.49 31.47
C ALA A 121 -20.00 39.23 32.33
N GLU A 122 -21.09 39.03 33.08
CA GLU A 122 -21.34 37.86 33.93
C GLU A 122 -21.51 36.59 33.10
N GLU A 123 -22.37 36.61 32.06
CA GLU A 123 -22.54 35.47 31.14
C GLU A 123 -21.23 35.10 30.42
N LEU A 124 -20.39 36.09 30.12
CA LEU A 124 -19.07 35.84 29.54
C LEU A 124 -18.09 35.30 30.59
N ARG A 125 -18.18 35.74 31.84
CA ARG A 125 -17.36 35.22 32.94
C ARG A 125 -17.69 33.75 33.20
N ASP A 126 -18.96 33.38 33.23
CA ASP A 126 -19.40 31.98 33.33
C ASP A 126 -18.86 31.14 32.16
N ALA A 127 -18.90 31.68 30.93
CA ALA A 127 -18.33 31.04 29.74
C ALA A 127 -16.79 30.89 29.80
N VAL A 128 -16.07 31.86 30.38
CA VAL A 128 -14.63 31.76 30.65
C VAL A 128 -14.34 30.71 31.71
N MET A 129 -15.04 30.74 32.85
CA MET A 129 -14.82 29.79 33.96
C MET A 129 -15.12 28.34 33.55
N ALA A 130 -16.22 28.09 32.83
CA ALA A 130 -16.53 26.78 32.26
C ALA A 130 -15.44 26.26 31.31
N SER A 131 -14.72 27.16 30.63
CA SER A 131 -13.58 26.77 29.79
C SER A 131 -12.32 26.48 30.62
N THR A 132 -12.02 27.37 31.58
CA THR A 132 -10.75 27.35 32.32
C THR A 132 -10.73 26.34 33.46
N ALA A 133 -11.88 25.86 33.95
CA ALA A 133 -12.00 24.79 34.95
C ALA A 133 -11.24 23.51 34.57
N ALA A 134 -11.02 23.26 33.27
CA ALA A 134 -10.15 22.17 32.80
C ALA A 134 -8.69 22.29 33.30
N LEU A 135 -8.20 23.48 33.64
CA LEU A 135 -6.88 23.70 34.26
C LEU A 135 -6.86 23.37 35.76
N ASP A 136 -8.01 23.21 36.42
CA ASP A 136 -8.12 22.89 37.84
C ASP A 136 -8.15 21.36 38.11
N VAL A 137 -8.66 20.58 37.14
CA VAL A 137 -8.78 19.10 37.27
C VAL A 137 -7.94 18.28 36.28
N LEU A 138 -7.36 18.88 35.23
CA LEU A 138 -6.47 18.18 34.29
C LEU A 138 -5.05 18.78 34.33
N PRO A 139 -4.00 17.99 34.06
CA PRO A 139 -2.62 18.50 34.02
C PRO A 139 -2.49 19.67 33.02
N ALA A 140 -1.84 20.76 33.46
CA ALA A 140 -1.73 21.99 32.68
C ALA A 140 -1.08 21.77 31.29
N ARG A 141 -0.08 20.88 31.18
CA ARG A 141 0.51 20.43 29.90
C ARG A 141 -0.46 19.79 28.90
N LEU A 142 -1.64 19.36 29.34
CA LEU A 142 -2.69 18.81 28.48
C LEU A 142 -3.75 19.88 28.20
N ALA A 143 -4.32 20.47 29.25
CA ALA A 143 -5.42 21.42 29.14
C ALA A 143 -5.01 22.74 28.45
N ALA A 144 -3.89 23.36 28.82
CA ALA A 144 -3.46 24.64 28.27
C ALA A 144 -3.26 24.63 26.73
N PRO A 145 -2.52 23.68 26.11
CA PRO A 145 -2.43 23.62 24.66
C PRO A 145 -3.74 23.24 23.95
N LEU A 146 -4.66 22.51 24.59
CA LEU A 146 -5.96 22.15 24.00
C LEU A 146 -6.94 23.33 23.98
N LEU A 147 -7.08 24.03 25.10
CA LEU A 147 -7.86 25.27 25.18
C LEU A 147 -7.26 26.33 24.26
N GLY A 148 -5.93 26.47 24.24
CA GLY A 148 -5.22 27.33 23.29
C GLY A 148 -5.54 26.99 21.83
N ALA A 149 -5.68 25.70 21.47
CA ALA A 149 -6.11 25.27 20.15
C ALA A 149 -7.59 25.62 19.86
N ALA A 150 -8.48 25.47 20.85
CA ALA A 150 -9.88 25.85 20.72
C ALA A 150 -10.02 27.36 20.46
N TYR A 151 -9.41 28.20 21.28
CA TYR A 151 -9.43 29.66 21.10
C TYR A 151 -8.74 30.10 19.80
N ARG A 152 -7.63 29.45 19.44
CA ARG A 152 -6.84 29.81 18.25
C ARG A 152 -7.55 29.52 16.93
N ALA A 153 -8.37 28.48 16.87
CA ALA A 153 -8.89 27.99 15.59
C ALA A 153 -9.83 28.98 14.87
N CYS A 154 -10.61 29.79 15.61
CA CYS A 154 -11.48 30.82 15.04
C CYS A 154 -10.74 32.07 14.55
N LEU A 155 -9.45 32.27 14.90
CA LEU A 155 -8.67 33.45 14.48
C LEU A 155 -8.14 33.36 13.03
N GLY A 156 -8.67 32.43 12.22
CA GLY A 156 -8.21 32.13 10.87
C GLY A 156 -7.06 31.12 10.83
N ARG A 157 -6.52 30.86 9.64
CA ARG A 157 -5.59 29.74 9.36
C ARG A 157 -4.50 29.55 10.43
N CYS A 158 -4.49 28.37 11.05
CA CYS A 158 -3.42 27.87 11.92
C CYS A 158 -2.50 26.88 11.15
N ARG A 159 -1.21 26.83 11.50
CA ARG A 159 -0.25 25.86 10.90
C ARG A 159 -0.06 24.59 11.70
N VAL A 160 -0.43 24.61 12.98
CA VAL A 160 -0.27 23.52 13.94
C VAL A 160 -1.26 22.39 13.66
N THR A 161 -0.83 21.16 13.94
CA THR A 161 -1.71 20.01 14.20
C THR A 161 -1.57 19.64 15.67
N VAL A 162 -2.66 19.54 16.41
CA VAL A 162 -2.62 19.11 17.82
C VAL A 162 -3.00 17.64 17.88
N MET A 163 -2.30 16.85 18.68
CA MET A 163 -2.48 15.40 18.70
C MET A 163 -2.38 14.80 20.11
N PRO A 164 -3.51 14.54 20.80
CA PRO A 164 -3.56 13.65 21.95
C PRO A 164 -3.14 12.23 21.58
N VAL A 165 -1.99 11.80 22.11
CA VAL A 165 -1.37 10.49 21.88
C VAL A 165 -1.32 9.72 23.19
N GLY A 166 -1.80 8.48 23.19
CA GLY A 166 -1.76 7.61 24.37
C GLY A 166 -2.43 6.27 24.13
N GLY A 167 -2.26 5.34 25.06
CA GLY A 167 -2.81 3.98 24.93
C GLY A 167 -4.35 3.91 24.81
N ARG A 168 -4.87 2.69 24.66
CA ARG A 168 -6.32 2.45 24.76
C ARG A 168 -6.81 2.83 26.15
N ALA A 169 -7.99 3.46 26.22
CA ALA A 169 -8.59 4.01 27.45
C ALA A 169 -7.70 5.01 28.24
N SER A 170 -6.82 5.78 27.57
CA SER A 170 -6.05 6.86 28.22
C SER A 170 -6.80 8.20 28.37
N GLY A 171 -8.11 8.24 28.09
CA GLY A 171 -8.89 9.49 28.08
C GLY A 171 -8.68 10.42 26.88
N LYS A 172 -7.74 10.12 25.97
CA LYS A 172 -7.34 11.01 24.86
C LYS A 172 -8.49 11.54 23.96
N THR A 173 -9.54 10.74 23.75
CA THR A 173 -10.70 11.13 22.92
C THR A 173 -11.65 12.04 23.69
N GLY A 174 -11.94 11.75 24.96
CA GLY A 174 -12.76 12.65 25.78
C GLY A 174 -12.09 13.97 26.12
N LEU A 175 -10.77 13.93 26.34
CA LEU A 175 -9.91 15.11 26.43
C LEU A 175 -9.96 15.96 25.15
N ALA A 176 -10.08 15.33 23.97
CA ALA A 176 -10.29 16.05 22.71
C ALA A 176 -11.72 16.63 22.60
N ALA A 177 -12.74 15.90 23.07
CA ALA A 177 -14.14 16.34 23.05
C ALA A 177 -14.35 17.65 23.84
N LEU A 178 -13.72 17.80 25.01
CA LEU A 178 -13.75 19.05 25.80
C LEU A 178 -13.30 20.27 24.98
N ALA A 179 -12.24 20.13 24.18
CA ALA A 179 -11.78 21.21 23.31
C ALA A 179 -12.78 21.46 22.16
N VAL A 180 -13.39 20.40 21.61
CA VAL A 180 -14.36 20.45 20.50
C VAL A 180 -15.69 21.12 20.90
N GLN A 181 -16.10 21.03 22.17
CA GLN A 181 -17.35 21.63 22.66
C GLN A 181 -17.48 23.12 22.34
N HIS A 182 -16.35 23.84 22.35
CA HIS A 182 -16.24 25.25 21.92
C HIS A 182 -16.78 25.56 20.51
N TYR A 183 -16.91 24.54 19.64
CA TYR A 183 -17.48 24.67 18.30
C TYR A 183 -18.73 23.80 18.11
N ALA A 184 -18.84 22.70 18.85
CA ALA A 184 -19.92 21.74 18.80
C ALA A 184 -20.40 21.35 20.21
N PRO A 185 -21.28 22.14 20.86
CA PRO A 185 -21.67 21.94 22.27
C PRO A 185 -22.40 20.62 22.55
N GLY A 186 -22.84 19.90 21.51
CA GLY A 186 -23.35 18.52 21.61
C GLY A 186 -22.28 17.45 21.80
N ALA A 187 -20.98 17.79 21.75
CA ALA A 187 -19.89 16.84 21.98
C ALA A 187 -19.81 16.41 23.45
N ARG A 188 -19.52 15.13 23.71
CA ARG A 188 -19.28 14.56 25.05
C ARG A 188 -18.04 13.69 25.05
N HIS A 189 -17.48 13.43 26.23
CA HIS A 189 -16.24 12.68 26.40
C HIS A 189 -16.30 11.23 25.86
N ASP A 190 -17.51 10.65 25.81
CA ASP A 190 -17.85 9.34 25.24
C ASP A 190 -18.39 9.41 23.80
N ALA A 191 -18.83 10.58 23.34
CA ALA A 191 -19.46 10.82 22.04
C ALA A 191 -18.93 12.10 21.36
N MET A 192 -17.79 11.99 20.69
CA MET A 192 -17.18 13.10 19.95
C MET A 192 -17.72 13.18 18.49
N PRO A 193 -18.28 14.32 18.05
CA PRO A 193 -18.68 14.52 16.65
C PRO A 193 -17.44 14.74 15.78
N GLY A 194 -17.42 14.20 14.56
CA GLY A 194 -16.30 14.41 13.63
C GLY A 194 -16.21 13.37 12.53
N VAL A 195 -14.99 13.09 12.07
CA VAL A 195 -14.69 12.06 11.05
C VAL A 195 -13.54 11.18 11.54
N GLY A 196 -13.69 9.86 11.44
CA GLY A 196 -12.63 8.92 11.79
C GLY A 196 -11.37 9.13 10.94
N ALA A 197 -10.23 9.19 11.61
CA ALA A 197 -8.92 9.43 11.03
C ALA A 197 -8.35 8.19 10.33
N GLY A 198 -8.76 6.97 10.69
CA GLY A 198 -8.31 5.70 10.09
C GLY A 198 -8.60 5.53 8.57
N GLU A 199 -7.90 4.59 7.91
CA GLU A 199 -8.03 4.37 6.45
C GLU A 199 -9.43 3.93 6.00
N ASP A 200 -10.12 3.15 6.84
CA ASP A 200 -11.44 2.60 6.54
C ASP A 200 -12.59 3.57 6.86
N ALA A 201 -12.40 4.50 7.79
CA ALA A 201 -13.36 5.56 8.08
C ALA A 201 -13.39 6.66 7.01
N ALA A 202 -12.23 7.02 6.43
CA ALA A 202 -12.15 8.08 5.43
C ALA A 202 -11.03 7.88 4.39
N THR A 203 -11.34 8.16 3.13
CA THR A 203 -10.30 8.33 2.10
C THR A 203 -9.51 9.62 2.33
N ALA A 204 -8.26 9.67 1.84
CA ALA A 204 -7.44 10.88 1.88
C ALA A 204 -8.02 12.07 1.06
N PHE A 205 -9.07 11.86 0.26
CA PHE A 205 -9.86 12.94 -0.32
C PHE A 205 -10.96 13.43 0.63
N GLY A 206 -11.66 12.52 1.32
CA GLY A 206 -12.68 12.89 2.32
C GLY A 206 -12.10 13.75 3.45
N LEU A 207 -10.93 13.36 3.99
CA LEU A 207 -10.23 14.17 5.00
C LEU A 207 -9.74 15.53 4.49
N GLU A 208 -9.46 15.65 3.19
CA GLU A 208 -9.04 16.92 2.57
C GLU A 208 -10.24 17.86 2.39
N GLU A 209 -11.32 17.33 1.82
CA GLU A 209 -12.59 18.05 1.60
C GLU A 209 -13.21 18.53 2.93
N ILE A 210 -13.24 17.69 3.96
CA ILE A 210 -13.87 18.05 5.24
C ILE A 210 -13.08 19.13 6.00
N ARG A 211 -11.74 19.12 5.94
CA ARG A 211 -10.86 20.15 6.53
C ARG A 211 -10.89 21.48 5.79
N PHE A 212 -11.32 21.49 4.52
CA PHE A 212 -11.65 22.73 3.81
C PHE A 212 -13.04 23.24 4.22
N ARG A 213 -14.05 22.37 4.27
CA ARG A 213 -15.43 22.74 4.62
C ARG A 213 -15.65 23.11 6.08
N ALA A 214 -14.87 22.56 7.00
CA ALA A 214 -14.89 22.93 8.42
C ALA A 214 -14.45 24.38 8.67
N GLY A 215 -13.80 25.03 7.69
CA GLY A 215 -13.42 26.43 7.81
C GLY A 215 -12.45 26.69 8.96
N ASP A 216 -12.53 27.86 9.58
CA ASP A 216 -11.69 28.28 10.70
C ASP A 216 -12.29 27.77 12.03
N MET A 217 -12.28 26.45 12.20
CA MET A 217 -12.78 25.70 13.36
C MET A 217 -11.77 24.66 13.85
N LEU A 218 -11.89 24.25 15.12
CA LEU A 218 -11.16 23.11 15.68
C LEU A 218 -11.86 21.82 15.22
N LEU A 219 -11.27 21.09 14.27
CA LEU A 219 -11.88 19.89 13.71
C LEU A 219 -11.24 18.61 14.29
N PRO A 220 -12.00 17.78 15.03
CA PRO A 220 -11.55 16.49 15.48
C PRO A 220 -11.49 15.45 14.35
N LEU A 221 -10.40 14.69 14.36
CA LEU A 221 -10.17 13.52 13.53
C LEU A 221 -9.87 12.35 14.47
N ASP A 222 -10.90 11.59 14.83
CA ASP A 222 -10.83 10.59 15.90
C ASP A 222 -10.26 9.25 15.46
N ASP A 223 -9.66 8.51 16.38
CA ASP A 223 -9.13 7.16 16.20
C ASP A 223 -8.24 6.97 14.96
N LEU A 224 -7.04 7.55 15.00
CA LEU A 224 -5.96 7.16 14.09
C LEU A 224 -5.33 5.83 14.54
N ALA A 225 -6.12 4.76 14.46
CA ALA A 225 -5.71 3.42 14.84
C ALA A 225 -4.66 2.81 13.88
N PRO A 226 -3.75 1.94 14.38
CA PRO A 226 -2.75 1.25 13.58
C PRO A 226 -3.28 -0.03 12.89
N ASP A 227 -4.57 -0.10 12.52
CA ASP A 227 -5.27 -1.31 12.04
C ASP A 227 -4.59 -2.02 10.85
N ARG A 228 -3.84 -1.25 10.06
CA ARG A 228 -3.12 -1.70 8.85
C ARG A 228 -1.60 -1.55 8.99
N GLY A 229 -1.12 -1.56 10.24
CA GLY A 229 0.27 -1.36 10.64
C GLY A 229 0.58 0.07 11.05
N THR A 230 1.41 0.23 12.09
CA THR A 230 1.87 1.53 12.63
C THR A 230 2.54 2.42 11.57
N GLU A 231 3.28 1.83 10.62
CA GLU A 231 3.86 2.56 9.48
C GLU A 231 2.80 3.34 8.69
N ARG A 232 1.61 2.78 8.47
CA ARG A 232 0.53 3.48 7.74
C ARG A 232 -0.10 4.60 8.56
N ALA A 233 -0.34 4.37 9.86
CA ALA A 233 -0.83 5.41 10.77
C ALA A 233 0.17 6.59 10.82
N SER A 234 1.46 6.31 11.00
CA SER A 234 2.55 7.28 10.96
C SER A 234 2.60 8.05 9.63
N VAL A 235 2.55 7.36 8.48
CA VAL A 235 2.51 7.98 7.15
C VAL A 235 1.26 8.86 6.94
N ARG A 236 0.14 8.51 7.58
CA ARG A 236 -1.13 9.24 7.47
C ARG A 236 -1.15 10.48 8.38
N ALA A 237 -0.70 10.38 9.63
CA ALA A 237 -0.41 11.54 10.49
C ALA A 237 0.55 12.51 9.80
N ALA A 238 1.65 12.01 9.23
CA ALA A 238 2.61 12.83 8.49
C ALA A 238 1.99 13.54 7.27
N GLN A 239 1.01 12.94 6.58
CA GLN A 239 0.28 13.59 5.49
C GLN A 239 -0.65 14.70 6.01
N ILE A 240 -1.36 14.48 7.11
CA ILE A 240 -2.23 15.50 7.74
C ILE A 240 -1.39 16.72 8.16
N ALA A 241 -0.37 16.51 8.99
CA ALA A 241 0.47 17.59 9.50
C ALA A 241 1.20 18.39 8.40
N ARG A 242 1.78 17.70 7.40
CA ARG A 242 2.43 18.37 6.25
C ARG A 242 1.44 19.20 5.43
N SER A 243 0.22 18.69 5.20
CA SER A 243 -0.81 19.44 4.46
C SER A 243 -1.30 20.68 5.23
N GLN A 244 -1.43 20.59 6.56
CA GLN A 244 -1.80 21.73 7.42
C GLN A 244 -0.73 22.83 7.39
N TYR A 245 0.52 22.45 7.70
CA TYR A 245 1.64 23.36 7.79
C TYR A 245 1.89 24.10 6.47
N ASN A 246 1.87 23.37 5.35
CA ASN A 246 2.06 23.95 4.02
C ASN A 246 0.83 24.74 3.53
N GLY A 247 -0.39 24.32 3.91
CA GLY A 247 -1.64 24.92 3.43
C GLY A 247 -1.98 24.49 1.99
N THR A 248 -1.61 23.27 1.61
CA THR A 248 -1.70 22.80 0.22
C THR A 248 -2.58 21.56 0.10
N GLY A 249 -3.68 21.66 -0.65
CA GLY A 249 -4.42 20.50 -1.16
C GLY A 249 -3.70 19.80 -2.32
N LYS A 250 -4.30 18.76 -2.89
CA LYS A 250 -3.85 18.02 -4.07
C LYS A 250 -4.68 18.43 -5.28
N GLN A 251 -4.02 18.87 -6.36
CA GLN A 251 -4.70 19.09 -7.65
C GLN A 251 -5.28 17.77 -8.18
N ARG A 252 -6.49 17.84 -8.76
CA ARG A 252 -7.26 16.67 -9.23
C ARG A 252 -7.93 17.01 -10.56
N GLY A 253 -7.76 16.15 -11.55
CA GLY A 253 -8.54 16.23 -12.80
C GLY A 253 -10.00 15.86 -12.59
N THR A 254 -10.88 16.41 -13.42
CA THR A 254 -12.29 16.00 -13.55
C THR A 254 -12.44 14.89 -14.61
N ARG A 255 -13.69 14.45 -14.86
CA ARG A 255 -14.00 13.49 -15.94
C ARG A 255 -13.98 14.14 -17.33
N ASP A 256 -14.19 15.45 -17.37
CA ASP A 256 -14.12 16.36 -18.52
C ASP A 256 -12.69 16.94 -18.75
N LEU A 257 -11.67 16.39 -18.08
CA LEU A 257 -10.24 16.76 -18.19
C LEU A 257 -9.86 18.17 -17.70
N SER A 258 -10.80 18.96 -17.18
CA SER A 258 -10.47 20.19 -16.45
C SER A 258 -9.83 19.90 -15.09
N VAL A 259 -9.25 20.91 -14.45
CA VAL A 259 -8.61 20.79 -13.12
C VAL A 259 -9.54 21.37 -12.06
N ARG A 260 -9.88 20.59 -11.03
CA ARG A 260 -10.66 21.09 -9.89
C ARG A 260 -9.87 22.13 -9.10
N ALA A 261 -10.58 23.10 -8.54
CA ALA A 261 -10.05 24.01 -7.53
C ALA A 261 -9.37 23.22 -6.40
N GLN A 262 -8.22 23.70 -5.94
CA GLN A 262 -7.42 23.06 -4.91
C GLN A 262 -7.96 23.42 -3.53
N HIS A 263 -8.68 22.49 -2.89
CA HIS A 263 -9.22 22.68 -1.55
C HIS A 263 -8.10 22.55 -0.50
N ALA A 264 -7.49 23.69 -0.14
CA ALA A 264 -6.52 23.77 0.94
C ALA A 264 -7.20 23.57 2.31
N PRO A 265 -6.57 22.88 3.28
CA PRO A 265 -7.15 22.75 4.62
C PRO A 265 -7.21 24.11 5.33
N ARG A 266 -8.37 24.42 5.92
CA ARG A 266 -8.63 25.64 6.70
C ARG A 266 -8.60 25.36 8.21
N SER A 267 -9.29 24.29 8.63
CA SER A 267 -9.49 23.95 10.05
C SER A 267 -8.20 23.64 10.77
N LEU A 268 -8.16 23.90 12.08
CA LEU A 268 -7.11 23.39 12.97
C LEU A 268 -7.44 21.91 13.28
N PRO A 269 -6.63 20.93 12.82
CA PRO A 269 -6.91 19.52 13.06
C PRO A 269 -6.48 19.11 14.47
N LEU A 270 -7.42 18.54 15.21
CA LEU A 270 -7.20 17.84 16.48
C LEU A 270 -7.29 16.34 16.22
N VAL A 271 -6.17 15.63 16.28
CA VAL A 271 -6.09 14.20 15.87
C VAL A 271 -5.88 13.33 17.11
N THR A 272 -6.67 12.28 17.31
CA THR A 272 -6.40 11.33 18.41
C THR A 272 -5.71 10.08 17.85
N GLY A 273 -4.81 9.47 18.62
CA GLY A 273 -4.10 8.26 18.16
C GLY A 273 -3.43 7.47 19.29
N GLU A 274 -3.06 6.23 19.00
CA GLU A 274 -2.24 5.41 19.91
C GLU A 274 -0.76 5.84 19.91
N GLU A 275 -0.25 6.29 18.75
CA GLU A 275 1.13 6.70 18.54
C GLU A 275 1.20 7.96 17.65
N SER A 276 2.30 8.72 17.74
CA SER A 276 2.60 9.85 16.85
C SER A 276 3.14 9.38 15.49
N THR A 277 3.51 10.30 14.60
CA THR A 277 4.33 9.94 13.43
C THR A 277 5.80 9.78 13.81
N THR A 278 6.37 8.63 13.49
CA THR A 278 7.83 8.35 13.49
C THR A 278 8.61 9.12 12.43
N VAL A 279 7.96 9.96 11.62
CA VAL A 279 8.59 10.75 10.56
C VAL A 279 8.93 12.15 11.09
N GLU A 280 9.97 12.26 11.92
CA GLU A 280 10.73 13.45 12.40
C GLU A 280 10.36 14.81 11.73
N SER A 281 10.51 14.92 10.41
CA SER A 281 10.18 16.14 9.64
C SER A 281 8.70 16.57 9.68
N ALA A 282 7.79 15.69 10.08
CA ALA A 282 6.36 15.93 10.29
C ALA A 282 5.98 15.88 11.76
N GLU A 283 6.70 15.12 12.60
CA GLU A 283 6.61 15.17 14.06
C GLU A 283 6.86 16.58 14.58
N SER A 284 7.93 17.23 14.12
CA SER A 284 8.27 18.65 14.38
C SER A 284 7.30 19.69 13.76
N ARG A 285 6.07 19.28 13.46
CA ARG A 285 4.91 20.10 13.03
C ARG A 285 3.62 19.74 13.80
N ILE A 286 3.71 18.84 14.78
CA ILE A 286 2.60 18.35 15.60
C ILE A 286 2.88 18.72 17.05
N VAL A 287 1.93 19.37 17.72
CA VAL A 287 1.92 19.47 19.18
C VAL A 287 1.33 18.17 19.73
N SER A 288 2.22 17.20 19.96
CA SER A 288 1.90 15.88 20.47
C SER A 288 1.72 15.92 21.99
N LEU A 289 0.50 15.71 22.45
CA LEU A 289 0.12 15.72 23.87
C LEU A 289 0.12 14.27 24.36
N ARG A 290 1.21 13.83 24.97
CA ARG A 290 1.36 12.47 25.48
C ARG A 290 0.52 12.31 26.76
N VAL A 291 -0.54 11.51 26.70
CA VAL A 291 -1.46 11.22 27.81
C VAL A 291 -1.14 9.85 28.39
N ALA A 292 -0.54 9.81 29.57
CA ALA A 292 -0.28 8.57 30.29
C ALA A 292 -1.57 8.01 30.94
N ARG A 293 -1.58 6.72 31.28
CA ARG A 293 -2.69 6.13 32.04
C ARG A 293 -2.67 6.68 33.46
N GLY A 294 -3.71 7.43 33.84
CA GLY A 294 -3.78 8.15 35.11
C GLY A 294 -3.50 9.66 35.02
N ASP A 295 -3.08 10.19 33.87
CA ASP A 295 -3.00 11.64 33.63
C ASP A 295 -4.39 12.31 33.58
N VAL A 296 -5.43 11.52 33.28
CA VAL A 296 -6.82 11.95 33.17
C VAL A 296 -7.68 10.92 33.87
N ASP A 297 -8.47 11.35 34.85
CA ASP A 297 -9.55 10.54 35.41
C ASP A 297 -10.74 10.55 34.43
N VAL A 298 -10.92 9.42 33.75
CA VAL A 298 -11.96 9.25 32.72
C VAL A 298 -13.34 8.97 33.31
N ASP A 299 -13.41 8.52 34.56
CA ASP A 299 -14.65 8.11 35.22
C ASP A 299 -15.22 9.24 36.10
N CYS A 300 -14.38 10.19 36.54
CA CYS A 300 -14.79 11.35 37.35
C CYS A 300 -14.52 12.70 36.69
N ALA A 301 -13.30 13.00 36.25
CA ALA A 301 -12.92 14.37 35.84
C ALA A 301 -13.52 14.78 34.48
N LEU A 302 -13.52 13.89 33.48
CA LEU A 302 -14.16 14.17 32.19
C LEU A 302 -15.69 14.29 32.31
N PRO A 303 -16.41 13.37 33.00
CA PRO A 303 -17.84 13.54 33.26
C PRO A 303 -18.19 14.80 34.05
N MET A 304 -17.36 15.20 35.03
CA MET A 304 -17.59 16.42 35.83
C MET A 304 -17.57 17.68 34.94
N LEU A 305 -16.56 17.81 34.07
CA LEU A 305 -16.47 18.93 33.12
C LEU A 305 -17.61 18.90 32.09
N ASP A 306 -18.18 17.74 31.77
CA ASP A 306 -19.31 17.58 30.86
C ASP A 306 -20.71 17.86 31.48
N THR A 307 -20.79 18.23 32.76
CA THR A 307 -22.09 18.34 33.47
C THR A 307 -22.91 19.59 33.10
N GLY A 308 -24.24 19.43 33.03
CA GLY A 308 -25.17 20.54 32.82
C GLY A 308 -24.91 21.30 31.51
N ASP A 309 -24.85 22.63 31.62
CA ASP A 309 -24.73 23.56 30.48
C ASP A 309 -23.26 23.92 30.16
N GLU A 310 -22.29 23.34 30.89
CA GLU A 310 -20.84 23.54 30.71
C GLU A 310 -20.36 23.44 29.23
N PRO A 311 -20.81 22.47 28.41
CA PRO A 311 -20.45 22.42 27.00
C PRO A 311 -21.02 23.58 26.16
N GLU A 312 -22.16 24.15 26.53
CA GLU A 312 -22.74 25.32 25.85
C GLU A 312 -22.04 26.61 26.29
N LEU A 313 -21.69 26.74 27.58
CA LEU A 313 -20.87 27.84 28.09
C LEU A 313 -19.51 27.92 27.36
N ARG A 314 -18.84 26.78 27.15
CA ARG A 314 -17.62 26.71 26.32
C ARG A 314 -17.85 27.16 24.86
N ALA A 315 -19.00 26.86 24.27
CA ALA A 315 -19.34 27.34 22.93
C ALA A 315 -19.69 28.85 22.88
N LYS A 316 -20.31 29.39 23.94
CA LYS A 316 -20.57 30.82 24.12
C LYS A 316 -19.29 31.65 24.17
N LEU A 317 -18.22 31.12 24.77
CA LEU A 317 -16.91 31.78 24.79
C LEU A 317 -16.35 32.02 23.37
N VAL A 318 -16.37 31.00 22.50
CA VAL A 318 -15.93 31.16 21.09
C VAL A 318 -16.89 32.06 20.30
N ALA A 319 -18.20 32.02 20.57
CA ALA A 319 -19.15 32.98 19.99
C ALA A 319 -18.81 34.44 20.37
N ALA A 320 -18.40 34.70 21.61
CA ALA A 320 -17.93 36.01 22.07
C ALA A 320 -16.65 36.46 21.34
N MET A 321 -15.66 35.57 21.22
CA MET A 321 -14.41 35.84 20.49
C MET A 321 -14.66 36.13 19.01
N VAL A 322 -15.48 35.31 18.35
CA VAL A 322 -15.89 35.49 16.95
C VAL A 322 -16.57 36.84 16.75
N GLN A 323 -17.58 37.17 17.57
CA GLN A 323 -18.27 38.46 17.49
C GLN A 323 -17.30 39.63 17.73
N HIS A 324 -16.39 39.55 18.70
CA HIS A 324 -15.43 40.62 19.00
C HIS A 324 -14.45 40.87 17.83
N TYR A 325 -13.87 39.81 17.27
CA TYR A 325 -12.83 39.94 16.25
C TYR A 325 -13.33 40.08 14.81
N ALA A 326 -14.64 39.98 14.55
CA ALA A 326 -15.20 40.05 13.20
C ALA A 326 -14.75 41.29 12.40
N SER A 327 -14.72 42.47 13.01
CA SER A 327 -14.27 43.72 12.39
C SER A 327 -12.75 43.82 12.22
N ALA A 328 -11.97 42.96 12.88
CA ALA A 328 -10.51 42.90 12.82
C ALA A 328 -9.99 41.79 11.89
N MET A 329 -10.88 41.00 11.27
CA MET A 329 -10.47 39.91 10.38
C MET A 329 -10.07 40.42 8.98
N PRO A 330 -9.01 39.86 8.36
CA PRO A 330 -8.18 38.76 8.86
C PRO A 330 -7.04 39.23 9.77
N MET A 331 -6.96 38.70 11.00
CA MET A 331 -5.96 39.03 12.03
C MET A 331 -4.50 38.58 11.72
N THR A 332 -4.13 38.47 10.45
CA THR A 332 -2.87 37.87 9.97
C THR A 332 -1.64 38.53 10.57
N ASP A 333 -1.64 39.85 10.74
CA ASP A 333 -0.46 40.59 11.21
C ASP A 333 -0.39 40.74 12.73
N TRP A 334 -1.53 40.79 13.43
CA TRP A 334 -1.58 40.60 14.88
C TRP A 334 -1.04 39.21 15.26
N LEU A 335 -1.60 38.14 14.64
CA LEU A 335 -1.11 36.77 14.82
C LEU A 335 0.37 36.61 14.44
N ARG A 336 0.89 37.41 13.51
CA ARG A 336 2.32 37.38 13.17
C ARG A 336 3.18 38.01 14.27
N ALA A 337 2.74 39.13 14.84
CA ALA A 337 3.44 39.87 15.89
C ALA A 337 3.40 39.10 17.22
N THR A 338 2.21 38.79 17.73
CA THR A 338 2.00 38.08 19.01
C THR A 338 2.71 36.72 19.02
N ARG A 339 2.70 35.98 17.90
CA ARG A 339 3.46 34.72 17.81
C ARG A 339 4.97 34.91 17.79
N ALA A 340 5.50 36.02 17.28
CA ALA A 340 6.93 36.29 17.29
C ALA A 340 7.43 36.66 18.70
N GLU A 341 6.63 37.44 19.43
CA GLU A 341 6.83 37.78 20.85
C GLU A 341 6.81 36.53 21.73
N LEU A 342 5.68 35.80 21.77
CA LEU A 342 5.53 34.59 22.60
C LEU A 342 6.52 33.48 22.20
N ARG A 343 6.95 33.42 20.94
CA ARG A 343 8.03 32.52 20.51
C ARG A 343 9.39 32.94 21.07
N ALA A 344 9.68 34.25 21.19
CA ALA A 344 10.94 34.74 21.73
C ALA A 344 11.05 34.43 23.24
N GLU A 345 9.95 34.52 23.99
CA GLU A 345 9.89 34.09 25.40
C GLU A 345 10.04 32.57 25.55
N LEU A 346 9.44 31.78 24.66
CA LEU A 346 9.56 30.31 24.72
C LEU A 346 10.92 29.79 24.27
N HIS A 347 11.61 30.46 23.35
CA HIS A 347 12.78 29.91 22.65
C HIS A 347 14.02 29.79 23.57
N ASP A 348 14.56 28.57 23.65
CA ASP A 348 15.82 28.31 24.34
C ASP A 348 16.96 28.15 23.32
N PRO A 349 17.90 29.12 23.23
CA PRO A 349 19.06 29.03 22.35
C PRO A 349 20.15 28.07 22.88
N ALA A 350 20.06 27.61 24.12
CA ALA A 350 20.96 26.62 24.72
C ALA A 350 20.40 25.18 24.65
N ALA A 351 19.20 24.98 24.07
CA ALA A 351 18.61 23.68 23.85
C ALA A 351 19.49 22.77 22.98
N ILE A 352 19.45 21.45 23.25
CA ILE A 352 20.29 20.43 22.58
C ILE A 352 20.07 20.40 21.05
N ASP A 353 18.86 20.70 20.58
CA ASP A 353 18.56 21.01 19.18
C ASP A 353 17.84 22.37 19.07
N PRO A 354 18.56 23.47 18.81
CA PRO A 354 17.95 24.79 18.66
C PRO A 354 17.03 24.90 17.43
N GLY A 355 17.20 24.04 16.42
CA GLY A 355 16.39 24.01 15.21
C GLY A 355 15.03 23.32 15.42
N LEU A 356 14.97 22.33 16.29
CA LEU A 356 13.74 21.71 16.79
C LEU A 356 13.07 22.62 17.83
N ASP A 357 13.84 23.18 18.76
CA ASP A 357 13.36 24.14 19.76
C ASP A 357 12.61 25.31 19.12
N ALA A 358 13.21 25.90 18.09
CA ALA A 358 12.62 26.99 17.31
C ALA A 358 11.28 26.61 16.64
N ARG A 359 11.04 25.34 16.31
CA ARG A 359 9.77 24.86 15.72
C ARG A 359 8.71 24.55 16.76
N HIS A 360 9.10 23.92 17.87
CA HIS A 360 8.18 23.66 18.98
C HIS A 360 7.74 24.99 19.62
N SER A 361 8.66 25.95 19.77
CA SER A 361 8.35 27.32 20.20
C SER A 361 7.40 28.03 19.23
N ASP A 362 7.63 27.98 17.91
CA ASP A 362 6.72 28.57 16.91
C ASP A 362 5.31 27.93 16.94
N SER A 363 5.23 26.63 17.22
CA SER A 363 3.97 25.89 17.26
C SER A 363 3.18 26.16 18.55
N VAL A 364 3.84 26.09 19.71
CA VAL A 364 3.23 26.40 21.01
C VAL A 364 2.85 27.89 21.09
N ALA A 365 3.63 28.80 20.50
CA ALA A 365 3.26 30.21 20.38
C ALA A 365 2.01 30.45 19.50
N ASP A 366 1.73 29.62 18.48
CA ASP A 366 0.46 29.69 17.71
C ASP A 366 -0.75 29.39 18.62
N LEU A 367 -0.61 28.46 19.57
CA LEU A 367 -1.65 28.12 20.55
C LEU A 367 -1.74 29.16 21.69
N ALA A 368 -0.60 29.69 22.15
CA ALA A 368 -0.53 30.75 23.16
C ALA A 368 -1.14 32.08 22.67
N ALA A 369 -1.05 32.38 21.37
CA ALA A 369 -1.77 33.51 20.77
C ALA A 369 -3.31 33.34 20.83
N GLY A 370 -3.81 32.10 20.89
CA GLY A 370 -5.22 31.82 21.17
C GLY A 370 -5.62 32.20 22.60
N TRP A 371 -4.76 31.90 23.59
CA TRP A 371 -4.96 32.34 24.97
C TRP A 371 -4.95 33.87 25.11
N ARG A 372 -4.00 34.57 24.49
CA ARG A 372 -4.01 36.05 24.47
C ARG A 372 -5.33 36.59 23.92
N ALA A 373 -5.77 36.11 22.77
CA ALA A 373 -7.04 36.55 22.16
C ALA A 373 -8.28 36.25 23.02
N MET A 374 -8.27 35.19 23.84
CA MET A 374 -9.37 34.89 24.75
C MET A 374 -9.37 35.85 25.95
N LEU A 375 -8.19 36.09 26.56
CA LEU A 375 -8.03 37.00 27.69
C LEU A 375 -8.28 38.46 27.31
N ASP A 376 -7.79 38.91 26.14
CA ASP A 376 -8.10 40.22 25.57
C ASP A 376 -9.63 40.46 25.52
N VAL A 377 -10.40 39.46 25.06
CA VAL A 377 -11.86 39.54 24.98
C VAL A 377 -12.51 39.55 26.37
N ALA A 378 -11.97 38.78 27.33
CA ALA A 378 -12.47 38.73 28.69
C ALA A 378 -12.23 40.04 29.46
N GLU A 379 -11.05 40.66 29.34
CA GLU A 379 -10.74 41.96 29.94
C GLU A 379 -11.54 43.10 29.28
N LEU A 380 -11.52 43.18 27.93
CA LEU A 380 -12.18 44.28 27.20
C LEU A 380 -13.72 44.29 27.33
N ARG A 381 -14.32 43.14 27.66
CA ARG A 381 -15.75 43.02 27.99
C ARG A 381 -16.04 42.99 29.50
N GLY A 382 -15.02 43.12 30.36
CA GLY A 382 -15.17 43.22 31.82
C GLY A 382 -15.53 41.91 32.54
N ALA A 383 -15.33 40.75 31.91
CA ALA A 383 -15.59 39.44 32.51
C ALA A 383 -14.49 38.99 33.48
N LEU A 384 -13.24 39.39 33.22
CA LEU A 384 -12.09 39.23 34.11
C LEU A 384 -11.44 40.59 34.41
N SER A 385 -10.81 40.71 35.58
CA SER A 385 -9.86 41.79 35.86
C SER A 385 -8.50 41.51 35.22
N ALA A 386 -7.68 42.54 35.05
CA ALA A 386 -6.30 42.39 34.56
C ALA A 386 -5.41 41.54 35.49
N GLU A 387 -5.72 41.47 36.79
CA GLU A 387 -5.01 40.60 37.74
C GLU A 387 -5.46 39.13 37.57
N GLU A 388 -6.77 38.89 37.44
CA GLU A 388 -7.32 37.54 37.17
C GLU A 388 -6.83 36.98 35.83
N SER A 389 -6.80 37.80 34.78
CA SER A 389 -6.23 37.44 33.48
C SER A 389 -4.73 37.20 33.53
N ALA A 390 -3.98 37.95 34.35
CA ALA A 390 -2.54 37.72 34.54
C ALA A 390 -2.24 36.40 35.28
N GLU A 391 -3.01 36.07 36.33
CA GLU A 391 -2.93 34.78 37.02
C GLU A 391 -3.28 33.61 36.10
N LEU A 392 -4.38 33.74 35.35
CA LEU A 392 -4.83 32.73 34.39
C LEU A 392 -3.85 32.58 33.22
N TRP A 393 -3.28 33.68 32.72
CA TRP A 393 -2.19 33.65 31.74
C TRP A 393 -0.98 32.90 32.27
N ALA A 394 -0.53 33.18 33.50
CA ALA A 394 0.62 32.49 34.10
C ALA A 394 0.38 30.96 34.19
N ARG A 395 -0.79 30.53 34.68
CA ARG A 395 -1.19 29.12 34.71
C ARG A 395 -1.20 28.46 33.32
N ALA A 396 -1.76 29.14 32.33
CA ALA A 396 -1.79 28.65 30.95
C ALA A 396 -0.38 28.59 30.33
N TRP A 397 0.45 29.59 30.62
CA TRP A 397 1.82 29.73 30.13
C TRP A 397 2.74 28.63 30.68
N ASP A 398 2.68 28.36 31.97
CA ASP A 398 3.42 27.24 32.60
C ASP A 398 3.03 25.89 31.99
N GLY A 399 1.73 25.67 31.75
CA GLY A 399 1.23 24.49 31.04
C GLY A 399 1.72 24.39 29.59
N LEU A 400 1.74 25.50 28.85
CA LEU A 400 2.29 25.57 27.49
C LEU A 400 3.81 25.32 27.46
N ALA A 401 4.55 25.83 28.45
CA ALA A 401 5.98 25.62 28.61
C ALA A 401 6.33 24.19 29.11
N GLU A 402 5.50 23.58 29.96
CA GLU A 402 5.56 22.16 30.31
C GLU A 402 5.30 21.29 29.06
N ALA A 403 4.25 21.58 28.29
CA ALA A 403 3.97 20.90 27.03
C ALA A 403 5.15 21.00 26.04
N LYS A 404 5.74 22.20 25.86
CA LYS A 404 6.97 22.37 25.06
C LYS A 404 8.11 21.49 25.58
N ARG A 405 8.36 21.47 26.89
CA ARG A 405 9.40 20.62 27.50
C ARG A 405 9.14 19.13 27.24
N HIS A 406 7.90 18.67 27.26
CA HIS A 406 7.54 17.29 26.87
C HIS A 406 7.76 17.00 25.38
N LEU A 407 7.53 17.95 24.47
CA LEU A 407 7.88 17.79 23.05
C LEU A 407 9.40 17.65 22.87
N MET A 408 10.18 18.49 23.56
CA MET A 408 11.65 18.44 23.49
C MET A 408 12.21 17.15 24.12
N ALA A 409 11.76 16.77 25.32
CA ALA A 409 12.15 15.52 25.97
C ALA A 409 11.75 14.29 25.15
N GLY A 410 10.60 14.36 24.47
CA GLY A 410 10.09 13.30 23.60
C GLY A 410 10.94 13.02 22.35
N SER A 411 11.79 13.97 21.94
CA SER A 411 12.78 13.81 20.86
C SER A 411 14.21 13.66 21.38
N ALA A 412 14.54 14.25 22.54
CA ALA A 412 15.86 14.16 23.16
C ALA A 412 16.25 12.73 23.58
N SER A 413 15.28 11.82 23.74
CA SER A 413 15.52 10.43 24.15
C SER A 413 16.36 9.58 23.17
N ARG A 414 16.56 10.03 21.92
CA ARG A 414 17.51 9.43 20.96
C ARG A 414 18.08 10.48 20.00
N THR A 415 19.15 11.19 20.38
CA THR A 415 19.91 11.96 19.37
C THR A 415 20.47 11.02 18.30
N PRO A 416 20.81 11.50 17.08
CA PRO A 416 21.46 10.66 16.08
C PRO A 416 22.80 10.05 16.55
N ALA A 417 23.47 10.68 17.51
CA ALA A 417 24.68 10.15 18.15
C ALA A 417 24.36 9.02 19.14
N ASP A 418 23.40 9.22 20.05
CA ASP A 418 22.93 8.18 20.98
C ASP A 418 22.42 6.95 20.24
N ARG A 419 21.70 7.17 19.15
CA ARG A 419 21.14 6.11 18.32
C ARG A 419 22.23 5.36 17.53
N VAL A 420 23.33 6.02 17.16
CA VAL A 420 24.54 5.33 16.65
C VAL A 420 25.20 4.49 17.74
N ARG A 421 25.31 5.02 18.96
CA ARG A 421 25.88 4.34 20.14
C ARG A 421 25.09 3.08 20.51
N GLU A 422 23.78 3.21 20.67
CA GLU A 422 22.85 2.13 20.97
C GLU A 422 22.85 1.04 19.88
N LEU A 423 22.61 1.42 18.62
CA LEU A 423 22.50 0.46 17.52
C LEU A 423 23.85 -0.23 17.20
N LEU A 424 24.98 0.45 17.38
CA LEU A 424 26.30 -0.17 17.18
C LEU A 424 26.63 -1.15 18.31
N ARG A 425 26.45 -0.78 19.60
CA ARG A 425 26.61 -1.72 20.72
C ARG A 425 25.68 -2.93 20.56
N SER A 426 24.41 -2.70 20.22
CA SER A 426 23.41 -3.74 19.89
C SER A 426 23.88 -4.67 18.75
N ALA A 427 24.54 -4.14 17.72
CA ALA A 427 25.04 -4.94 16.60
C ALA A 427 26.37 -5.68 16.90
N LEU A 428 27.23 -5.12 17.76
CA LEU A 428 28.47 -5.76 18.22
C LEU A 428 28.16 -6.93 19.17
N VAL A 429 27.32 -6.72 20.19
CA VAL A 429 26.90 -7.75 21.15
C VAL A 429 26.13 -8.90 20.49
N ARG A 430 25.43 -8.64 19.38
CA ARG A 430 24.77 -9.69 18.56
C ARG A 430 25.70 -10.37 17.56
N HIS A 431 27.00 -10.04 17.55
CA HIS A 431 28.00 -10.48 16.57
C HIS A 431 27.59 -10.25 15.10
N ASP A 432 26.77 -9.22 14.85
CA ASP A 432 26.22 -8.88 13.53
C ASP A 432 27.22 -7.99 12.75
N VAL A 433 28.02 -7.22 13.49
CA VAL A 433 29.17 -6.45 13.01
C VAL A 433 30.39 -6.69 13.90
N VAL A 434 31.59 -6.35 13.42
CA VAL A 434 32.83 -6.40 14.21
C VAL A 434 33.69 -5.14 14.03
N LEU A 435 34.50 -4.85 15.05
CA LEU A 435 35.67 -3.97 14.96
C LEU A 435 36.94 -4.82 14.89
N MET A 436 37.88 -4.43 14.03
CA MET A 436 39.18 -5.10 13.88
C MET A 436 40.29 -4.31 14.59
N SER A 437 41.42 -4.93 14.94
CA SER A 437 42.62 -4.16 15.29
C SER A 437 43.13 -3.35 14.08
N ARG A 438 43.93 -2.30 14.32
CA ARG A 438 44.55 -1.49 13.24
C ARG A 438 45.47 -2.27 12.30
N GLU A 439 45.89 -3.47 12.70
CA GLU A 439 46.70 -4.40 11.92
C GLU A 439 45.85 -5.50 11.23
N HIS A 440 44.52 -5.33 11.21
CA HIS A 440 43.52 -6.25 10.64
C HIS A 440 43.39 -7.61 11.37
N GLY A 441 43.77 -7.66 12.65
CA GLY A 441 43.62 -8.82 13.52
C GLY A 441 42.53 -8.69 14.58
N VAL A 442 42.62 -9.55 15.60
CA VAL A 442 41.83 -9.47 16.85
C VAL A 442 42.21 -8.18 17.59
N PRO A 443 41.25 -7.34 18.04
CA PRO A 443 41.52 -6.18 18.89
C PRO A 443 41.69 -6.59 20.36
N ASP A 444 42.19 -5.67 21.19
CA ASP A 444 42.56 -5.94 22.60
C ASP A 444 41.35 -6.25 23.50
N HIS A 445 40.17 -5.76 23.13
CA HIS A 445 38.86 -6.02 23.76
C HIS A 445 37.93 -6.77 22.79
N PRO A 446 38.20 -8.06 22.47
CA PRO A 446 37.49 -8.81 21.43
C PRO A 446 35.99 -8.98 21.74
N GLU A 447 35.65 -9.23 23.01
CA GLU A 447 34.27 -9.35 23.51
C GLU A 447 33.43 -8.08 23.29
N LEU A 448 34.00 -6.89 23.55
CA LEU A 448 33.34 -5.61 23.26
C LEU A 448 33.30 -5.29 21.76
N CYS A 449 34.29 -5.77 21.00
CA CYS A 449 34.42 -5.57 19.56
C CYS A 449 33.60 -6.54 18.69
N GLY A 450 32.73 -7.35 19.30
CA GLY A 450 31.81 -8.26 18.60
C GLY A 450 32.43 -9.58 18.13
N TRP A 451 33.57 -10.00 18.68
CA TRP A 451 34.18 -11.30 18.39
C TRP A 451 33.62 -12.40 19.30
N GLU A 452 33.44 -13.59 18.75
CA GLU A 452 32.96 -14.78 19.47
C GLU A 452 34.16 -15.63 19.94
N LEU A 453 34.22 -16.00 21.22
CA LEU A 453 35.24 -16.93 21.75
C LEU A 453 34.86 -18.37 21.38
N ALA A 454 35.61 -19.00 20.48
CA ALA A 454 35.35 -20.38 20.07
C ALA A 454 35.79 -21.39 21.16
N PRO A 455 34.89 -22.08 21.88
CA PRO A 455 35.24 -22.80 23.11
C PRO A 455 36.19 -24.00 22.89
N ILE A 456 36.21 -24.55 21.68
CA ILE A 456 37.01 -25.72 21.29
C ILE A 456 38.42 -25.32 20.83
N LEU A 457 38.63 -24.06 20.44
CA LEU A 457 39.85 -23.58 19.79
C LEU A 457 40.57 -22.46 20.57
N ALA A 458 40.05 -22.07 21.74
CA ALA A 458 40.60 -21.02 22.61
C ALA A 458 40.99 -19.72 21.86
N SER A 459 40.20 -19.37 20.83
CA SER A 459 40.52 -18.29 19.89
C SER A 459 39.27 -17.49 19.53
N HIS A 460 39.44 -16.18 19.40
CA HIS A 460 38.40 -15.25 19.02
C HIS A 460 38.15 -15.29 17.52
N ARG A 461 36.87 -15.32 17.11
CA ARG A 461 36.45 -15.34 15.71
C ARG A 461 35.51 -14.18 15.40
N ALA A 462 35.85 -13.42 14.37
CA ALA A 462 34.93 -12.49 13.74
C ALA A 462 33.85 -13.28 12.96
N THR A 463 32.61 -13.19 13.42
CA THR A 463 31.43 -13.78 12.75
C THR A 463 30.52 -12.73 12.09
N GLY A 464 30.59 -11.48 12.56
CA GLY A 464 29.88 -10.32 11.99
C GLY A 464 30.60 -9.64 10.83
N THR A 465 29.95 -8.60 10.28
CA THR A 465 30.49 -7.79 9.18
C THR A 465 31.49 -6.74 9.70
N PRO A 466 32.74 -6.64 9.20
CA PRO A 466 33.65 -5.57 9.59
C PRO A 466 33.13 -4.19 9.21
N VAL A 467 32.97 -3.30 10.20
CA VAL A 467 32.47 -1.91 9.99
C VAL A 467 33.47 -0.82 10.36
N GLY A 468 34.55 -1.17 11.06
CA GLY A 468 35.57 -0.24 11.52
C GLY A 468 36.76 -0.91 12.21
N TRP A 469 37.59 -0.09 12.81
CA TRP A 469 38.83 -0.48 13.49
C TRP A 469 38.97 0.19 14.86
N THR A 470 39.79 -0.38 15.73
CA THR A 470 40.14 0.19 17.04
C THR A 470 41.58 -0.14 17.45
N ASP A 471 42.10 0.61 18.42
CA ASP A 471 43.31 0.36 19.20
C ASP A 471 43.08 0.59 20.71
N GLY A 472 41.86 0.32 21.20
CA GLY A 472 41.47 0.49 22.60
C GLY A 472 41.30 1.95 23.07
N VAL A 473 41.88 2.92 22.34
CA VAL A 473 41.76 4.36 22.65
C VAL A 473 40.81 5.07 21.68
N LYS A 474 40.75 4.65 20.42
CA LYS A 474 39.87 5.23 19.39
C LYS A 474 39.08 4.18 18.61
N VAL A 475 37.98 4.62 17.99
CA VAL A 475 37.14 3.81 17.11
C VAL A 475 36.98 4.52 15.77
N TRP A 476 37.42 3.86 14.70
CA TRP A 476 37.37 4.36 13.32
C TRP A 476 36.33 3.63 12.49
N LEU A 477 35.13 4.20 12.38
CA LEU A 477 34.03 3.59 11.64
C LEU A 477 34.06 4.03 10.18
N GLN A 478 33.95 3.08 9.25
CA GLN A 478 33.88 3.39 7.82
C GLN A 478 32.42 3.76 7.45
N PRO A 479 32.10 5.00 7.05
CA PRO A 479 30.71 5.42 6.80
C PRO A 479 30.02 4.59 5.71
N GLY A 480 30.81 4.02 4.79
CA GLY A 480 30.38 3.07 3.78
C GLY A 480 29.72 1.82 4.35
N ALA A 481 30.35 1.21 5.37
CA ALA A 481 29.98 -0.09 5.94
C ALA A 481 29.08 0.04 7.19
N VAL A 482 29.35 1.01 8.08
CA VAL A 482 28.59 1.15 9.32
C VAL A 482 27.15 1.64 9.08
N PHE A 483 26.93 2.57 8.15
CA PHE A 483 25.61 3.15 7.92
C PHE A 483 24.56 2.11 7.46
N PRO A 484 24.85 1.19 6.50
CA PRO A 484 23.95 0.08 6.19
C PRO A 484 23.67 -0.86 7.38
N ALA A 485 24.64 -1.08 8.28
CA ALA A 485 24.45 -1.91 9.46
C ALA A 485 23.51 -1.26 10.49
N LEU A 486 23.71 0.04 10.77
CA LEU A 486 22.83 0.83 11.62
C LEU A 486 21.40 0.89 11.08
N VAL A 487 21.23 1.14 9.76
CA VAL A 487 19.93 1.12 9.09
C VAL A 487 19.28 -0.27 9.16
N LYS A 488 20.05 -1.36 9.02
CA LYS A 488 19.57 -2.74 9.20
C LYS A 488 19.07 -2.96 10.63
N GLN A 489 19.81 -2.52 11.65
CA GLN A 489 19.47 -2.70 13.06
C GLN A 489 18.19 -1.93 13.42
N ALA A 490 18.16 -0.64 13.09
CA ALA A 490 17.00 0.24 13.22
C ALA A 490 15.74 -0.35 12.54
N SER A 491 15.88 -0.89 11.32
CA SER A 491 14.79 -1.55 10.59
C SER A 491 14.35 -2.89 11.21
N GLY A 492 15.14 -3.49 12.11
CA GLY A 492 14.79 -4.69 12.87
C GLY A 492 14.09 -4.38 14.18
N GLU A 493 14.34 -3.20 14.75
CA GLU A 493 13.76 -2.68 15.99
C GLU A 493 12.53 -1.78 15.75
N HIS A 494 11.97 -1.85 14.53
CA HIS A 494 10.79 -1.13 14.03
C HIS A 494 10.86 0.42 14.05
N ASP A 495 11.96 1.00 14.52
CA ASP A 495 12.27 2.43 14.54
C ASP A 495 13.40 2.71 13.52
N PRO A 496 13.10 3.01 12.23
CA PRO A 496 14.10 3.16 11.17
C PRO A 496 14.79 4.53 11.17
N MET A 497 16.10 4.57 10.85
CA MET A 497 16.82 5.84 10.75
C MET A 497 16.30 6.71 9.59
N THR A 498 15.84 7.92 9.91
CA THR A 498 15.31 8.94 8.99
C THR A 498 16.39 9.74 8.25
N VAL A 499 17.60 9.79 8.80
CA VAL A 499 18.72 10.60 8.29
C VAL A 499 19.52 9.91 7.18
N THR A 500 20.09 10.70 6.26
CA THR A 500 21.03 10.19 5.25
C THR A 500 22.43 9.96 5.85
N ARG A 501 23.28 9.16 5.21
CA ARG A 501 24.70 8.99 5.62
C ARG A 501 25.45 10.32 5.78
N TYR A 502 25.16 11.33 4.95
CA TYR A 502 25.75 12.66 5.08
C TYR A 502 25.18 13.41 6.29
N GLY A 503 23.84 13.45 6.43
CA GLY A 503 23.18 14.10 7.56
C GLY A 503 23.55 13.50 8.90
N LEU A 504 23.73 12.17 8.98
CA LEU A 504 24.25 11.52 10.18
C LEU A 504 25.70 11.94 10.50
N GLY A 505 26.53 12.12 9.47
CA GLY A 505 27.89 12.62 9.65
C GLY A 505 27.93 14.04 10.20
N GLU A 506 27.04 14.93 9.76
CA GLU A 506 26.90 16.27 10.34
C GLU A 506 26.33 16.22 11.76
N ALA A 507 25.24 15.47 12.02
CA ALA A 507 24.66 15.35 13.35
C ALA A 507 25.64 14.77 14.40
N LEU A 508 26.49 13.81 14.00
CA LEU A 508 27.59 13.30 14.84
C LEU A 508 28.66 14.36 15.13
N ALA A 509 28.88 15.30 14.21
CA ALA A 509 29.82 16.41 14.40
C ALA A 509 29.22 17.58 15.19
N ASP A 510 27.92 17.84 15.07
CA ASP A 510 27.19 18.80 15.89
C ASP A 510 27.10 18.32 17.35
N ALA A 511 26.89 17.01 17.57
CA ALA A 511 26.95 16.39 18.89
C ALA A 511 28.39 16.22 19.46
N GLY A 512 29.43 16.70 18.78
CA GLY A 512 30.84 16.57 19.19
C GLY A 512 31.41 15.14 19.16
N ALA A 513 30.60 14.12 18.86
CA ALA A 513 30.94 12.70 18.95
C ALA A 513 32.02 12.23 17.96
N ILE A 514 32.31 13.01 16.90
CA ILE A 514 33.35 12.68 15.93
C ILE A 514 34.29 13.85 15.65
N ARG A 515 35.57 13.52 15.42
CA ARG A 515 36.59 14.50 15.07
C ARG A 515 36.35 15.09 13.68
N THR A 516 36.36 16.43 13.59
CA THR A 516 36.18 17.17 12.33
C THR A 516 37.38 18.02 11.95
N HIS A 517 37.40 18.48 10.69
CA HIS A 517 38.33 19.51 10.22
C HIS A 517 37.61 20.53 9.33
N LEU A 518 38.02 21.79 9.40
CA LEU A 518 37.67 22.83 8.42
C LEU A 518 38.55 22.69 7.18
N ILE A 519 37.94 22.85 5.99
CA ILE A 519 38.67 22.98 4.71
C ILE A 519 38.52 24.41 4.17
N ARG A 520 39.41 24.80 3.23
CA ARG A 520 39.33 26.11 2.55
C ARG A 520 37.91 26.34 1.98
N GLY A 521 37.33 27.49 2.31
CA GLY A 521 35.92 27.80 2.02
C GLY A 521 34.97 27.67 3.22
N GLY A 522 35.47 27.35 4.42
CA GLY A 522 34.65 27.33 5.66
C GLY A 522 33.77 26.09 5.82
N ILE A 523 33.81 25.17 4.86
CA ILE A 523 33.06 23.92 4.91
C ILE A 523 33.65 23.02 6.01
N ARG A 524 32.82 22.65 6.99
CA ARG A 524 33.15 21.60 7.97
C ARG A 524 33.20 20.26 7.25
N ARG A 525 34.18 19.42 7.61
CA ARG A 525 34.29 18.06 7.08
C ARG A 525 34.32 17.03 8.21
N THR A 526 33.35 16.13 8.12
CA THR A 526 33.00 15.12 9.11
C THR A 526 33.79 13.82 9.00
N THR A 527 34.74 13.69 8.06
CA THR A 527 35.54 12.48 7.87
C THR A 527 37.04 12.75 7.70
N VAL A 528 37.83 12.07 8.53
CA VAL A 528 39.29 12.16 8.60
C VAL A 528 39.97 11.22 7.58
N GLN A 529 41.31 11.26 7.50
CA GLN A 529 42.12 10.30 6.75
C GLN A 529 43.12 9.64 7.70
N VAL A 530 42.97 8.34 7.90
CA VAL A 530 43.76 7.55 8.86
C VAL A 530 44.45 6.41 8.13
N ARG A 531 45.68 6.07 8.52
CA ARG A 531 46.37 4.87 8.04
C ARG A 531 46.00 3.68 8.93
N ILE A 532 45.50 2.62 8.29
CA ILE A 532 45.14 1.33 8.86
C ILE A 532 45.84 0.28 8.00
N GLY A 533 46.72 -0.53 8.60
CA GLY A 533 47.75 -1.26 7.86
C GLY A 533 48.51 -0.35 6.88
N ASP A 534 48.59 -0.77 5.62
CA ASP A 534 49.16 0.04 4.53
C ASP A 534 48.17 0.95 3.80
N ALA A 535 46.87 0.86 4.10
CA ALA A 535 45.82 1.61 3.42
C ALA A 535 45.50 2.94 4.12
N ARG A 536 45.22 3.99 3.32
CA ARG A 536 44.58 5.23 3.81
C ARG A 536 43.06 5.10 3.72
N GLN A 537 42.39 5.06 4.86
CA GLN A 537 40.93 4.94 4.97
C GLN A 537 40.26 6.28 5.22
N ARG A 538 38.97 6.41 4.82
CA ARG A 538 38.11 7.55 5.16
C ARG A 538 37.06 7.11 6.16
N VAL A 539 37.16 7.65 7.37
CA VAL A 539 36.48 7.16 8.57
C VAL A 539 35.87 8.32 9.36
N TRP A 540 34.85 7.99 10.15
CA TRP A 540 34.47 8.73 11.35
C TRP A 540 35.42 8.29 12.47
N GLU A 541 36.08 9.24 13.13
CA GLU A 541 36.96 9.00 14.28
C GLU A 541 36.22 9.41 15.56
N PHE A 542 35.92 8.42 16.39
CA PHE A 542 35.39 8.55 17.74
C PHE A 542 36.49 8.20 18.75
N ASP A 543 36.37 8.70 19.97
CA ASP A 543 37.13 8.21 21.11
C ASP A 543 36.42 6.99 21.73
N TRP A 544 37.18 6.06 22.34
CA TRP A 544 36.66 4.76 22.81
C TRP A 544 35.50 4.89 23.80
N GLU A 545 35.63 5.82 24.75
CA GLU A 545 34.65 6.16 25.79
C GLU A 545 33.25 6.50 25.25
N PHE A 546 33.14 6.99 24.00
CA PHE A 546 31.84 7.25 23.39
C PHE A 546 31.01 5.97 23.24
N PHE A 547 31.63 4.83 22.93
CA PHE A 547 30.95 3.53 22.85
C PHE A 547 31.10 2.73 24.14
N PHE A 548 32.26 2.81 24.79
CA PHE A 548 32.65 2.02 25.94
C PHE A 548 33.29 2.93 27.00
N PRO A 549 32.50 3.68 27.78
CA PRO A 549 33.04 4.41 28.93
C PRO A 549 33.70 3.43 29.89
N ALA A 550 34.70 3.89 30.63
CA ALA A 550 35.21 3.14 31.78
C ALA A 550 34.12 3.06 32.86
N ASP A 551 34.01 1.91 33.52
CA ASP A 551 33.18 1.77 34.71
C ASP A 551 33.95 2.39 35.89
N ASP A 552 33.64 3.64 36.25
CA ASP A 552 34.10 4.28 37.50
C ASP A 552 33.39 3.68 38.74
N ASP A 553 32.42 2.77 38.54
CA ASP A 553 31.60 2.11 39.57
C ASP A 553 32.34 0.95 40.31
N ASP A 554 33.67 0.98 40.40
CA ASP A 554 34.44 0.19 41.39
C ASP A 554 34.70 1.01 42.69
N GLU A 555 34.28 2.29 42.75
CA GLU A 555 33.93 2.91 44.03
C GLU A 555 32.61 2.31 44.56
N THR A 556 32.73 1.44 45.57
CA THR A 556 31.57 0.85 46.25
C THR A 556 30.62 1.95 46.78
N PRO A 557 29.33 1.97 46.37
CA PRO A 557 28.39 2.98 46.84
C PRO A 557 28.28 2.96 48.37
N ALA A 558 28.59 4.10 49.00
CA ALA A 558 28.38 4.27 50.44
C ALA A 558 26.89 4.07 50.77
N ALA A 559 26.61 3.14 51.68
CA ALA A 559 25.24 2.74 51.98
C ALA A 559 24.37 3.95 52.39
N PRO A 560 23.12 4.05 51.87
CA PRO A 560 22.23 5.15 52.25
C PRO A 560 21.92 5.08 53.76
N PRO A 561 21.81 6.24 54.46
CA PRO A 561 21.51 6.27 55.88
C PRO A 561 20.14 5.64 56.16
N GLU A 562 20.04 4.83 57.22
CA GLU A 562 18.78 4.15 57.58
C GLU A 562 17.64 5.17 57.81
N PRO A 563 16.45 4.97 57.21
CA PRO A 563 15.27 5.75 57.57
C PRO A 563 14.81 5.40 59.00
N PRO A 564 14.33 6.37 59.80
CA PRO A 564 13.94 6.13 61.18
C PRO A 564 12.73 5.18 61.27
N LYS A 565 12.83 4.16 62.12
CA LYS A 565 11.80 3.12 62.29
C LYS A 565 10.51 3.68 62.91
N ALA A 566 9.43 3.67 62.14
CA ALA A 566 8.07 3.71 62.67
C ALA A 566 7.65 2.32 63.21
N PRO A 567 6.82 2.23 64.26
CA PRO A 567 6.45 0.96 64.88
C PRO A 567 5.43 0.15 64.06
N ALA A 568 5.48 -1.18 64.19
CA ALA A 568 4.67 -2.10 63.40
C ALA A 568 3.24 -2.30 63.95
N PRO A 569 2.21 -2.41 63.07
CA PRO A 569 0.89 -2.92 63.43
C PRO A 569 0.88 -4.45 63.57
N ALA A 570 -0.08 -4.99 64.32
CA ALA A 570 -0.16 -6.41 64.68
C ALA A 570 -0.72 -7.31 63.55
N PRO A 571 -0.40 -8.63 63.55
CA PRO A 571 -0.83 -9.57 62.50
C PRO A 571 -2.31 -9.99 62.65
N ALA A 572 -2.96 -10.26 61.51
CA ALA A 572 -4.32 -10.81 61.46
C ALA A 572 -4.33 -12.36 61.60
N PRO A 573 -5.34 -12.95 62.27
CA PRO A 573 -5.45 -14.40 62.45
C PRO A 573 -6.17 -15.12 61.30
N ALA A 574 -5.97 -16.45 61.23
CA ALA A 574 -6.63 -17.37 60.29
C ALA A 574 -7.49 -18.43 61.06
N PRO A 575 -8.01 -19.53 60.48
CA PRO A 575 -9.38 -19.51 59.94
C PRO A 575 -10.33 -20.67 60.39
N ALA A 576 -11.65 -20.37 60.45
CA ALA A 576 -12.80 -21.31 60.36
C ALA A 576 -12.94 -22.42 61.44
N PRO A 577 -14.04 -23.25 61.51
CA PRO A 577 -15.28 -23.29 60.71
C PRO A 577 -16.64 -23.48 61.46
N GLY A 578 -17.76 -23.17 60.79
CA GLY A 578 -19.13 -23.70 61.04
C GLY A 578 -20.00 -23.05 62.14
N PRO A 579 -21.29 -23.45 62.32
CA PRO A 579 -22.12 -24.41 61.56
C PRO A 579 -23.59 -23.99 61.24
N ALA A 580 -24.34 -24.89 60.57
CA ALA A 580 -25.80 -25.18 60.70
C ALA A 580 -26.94 -24.14 60.38
N GLN A 581 -27.48 -24.26 59.14
CA GLN A 581 -28.90 -24.46 58.76
C GLN A 581 -30.11 -23.67 59.35
N SER A 582 -30.94 -23.17 58.40
CA SER A 582 -32.42 -23.03 58.41
C SER A 582 -33.05 -21.87 59.22
N ARG A 583 -34.27 -21.36 58.91
CA ARG A 583 -35.36 -21.78 57.98
C ARG A 583 -35.95 -20.58 57.19
N SER A 584 -36.57 -20.91 56.04
CA SER A 584 -37.81 -20.40 55.36
C SER A 584 -38.36 -18.97 55.59
N GLU A 585 -39.30 -18.39 54.82
CA GLU A 585 -40.13 -18.70 53.63
C GLU A 585 -40.34 -17.34 52.90
N ALA A 586 -40.74 -17.18 51.63
CA ALA A 586 -41.62 -17.97 50.78
C ALA A 586 -41.27 -17.82 49.28
N ALA A 587 -41.60 -18.82 48.45
CA ALA A 587 -42.57 -18.81 47.34
C ALA A 587 -42.34 -17.76 46.22
N LYS A 588 -42.01 -18.14 44.97
CA LYS A 588 -42.83 -18.89 43.96
C LYS A 588 -43.99 -18.05 43.38
N GLU A 589 -44.36 -18.17 42.10
CA GLU A 589 -44.01 -19.17 41.07
C GLU A 589 -43.99 -18.55 39.64
N ALA A 590 -43.60 -19.31 38.62
CA ALA A 590 -43.72 -18.92 37.21
C ALA A 590 -45.17 -19.12 36.69
N PRO A 591 -45.56 -18.59 35.51
CA PRO A 591 -45.21 -19.26 34.25
C PRO A 591 -44.93 -18.32 33.05
N ALA A 592 -44.55 -18.90 31.92
CA ALA A 592 -44.65 -18.23 30.60
C ALA A 592 -46.07 -18.36 30.01
N PRO A 593 -46.46 -17.43 29.13
CA PRO A 593 -47.06 -17.85 27.86
C PRO A 593 -46.40 -17.14 26.65
N SER A 594 -46.87 -17.50 25.45
CA SER A 594 -46.34 -17.08 24.15
C SER A 594 -47.29 -16.17 23.36
N GLU A 595 -46.74 -15.50 22.34
CA GLU A 595 -47.38 -15.03 21.10
C GLU A 595 -48.31 -13.79 21.06
N THR A 596 -48.35 -13.20 19.84
CA THR A 596 -49.22 -12.14 19.30
C THR A 596 -49.06 -10.71 19.84
N ALA A 597 -49.30 -9.61 19.09
CA ALA A 597 -49.22 -9.25 17.65
C ALA A 597 -49.32 -7.67 17.57
N SER A 598 -49.30 -6.89 16.49
CA SER A 598 -49.24 -6.97 15.00
C SER A 598 -48.70 -5.59 14.48
N SER A 599 -48.76 -5.06 13.25
CA SER A 599 -49.29 -5.43 11.90
C SER A 599 -48.68 -4.52 10.80
N GLY A 600 -48.34 -5.06 9.62
CA GLY A 600 -48.15 -4.31 8.36
C GLY A 600 -46.82 -3.54 8.18
N ALA A 601 -46.30 -3.31 6.97
CA ALA A 601 -46.67 -3.73 5.60
C ALA A 601 -45.35 -3.83 4.75
N GLU A 602 -45.16 -4.64 3.70
CA GLU A 602 -45.78 -4.61 2.35
C GLU A 602 -45.77 -3.20 1.69
N TRP A 603 -45.32 -2.94 0.45
CA TRP A 603 -44.84 -3.83 -0.64
C TRP A 603 -43.68 -3.20 -1.50
N PRO A 604 -43.76 -2.88 -2.82
CA PRO A 604 -43.14 -3.72 -3.85
C PRO A 604 -42.11 -3.07 -4.83
N VAL A 605 -41.18 -3.90 -5.31
CA VAL A 605 -40.74 -4.19 -6.72
C VAL A 605 -40.60 -3.08 -7.81
N ASP A 606 -39.48 -3.20 -8.57
CA ASP A 606 -39.26 -2.96 -10.03
C ASP A 606 -38.41 -1.77 -10.59
N ARG A 607 -37.99 -1.99 -11.86
CA ARG A 607 -37.20 -1.17 -12.81
C ARG A 607 -38.14 -0.29 -13.68
N PRO A 608 -37.76 0.36 -14.82
CA PRO A 608 -36.44 0.62 -15.44
C PRO A 608 -36.22 2.11 -15.83
N ALA A 609 -35.27 2.38 -16.73
CA ALA A 609 -35.01 3.71 -17.34
C ALA A 609 -36.02 4.09 -18.45
N PRO A 610 -36.05 5.38 -18.87
CA PRO A 610 -35.50 5.76 -20.19
C PRO A 610 -34.61 7.04 -20.09
N SER A 611 -33.78 7.47 -21.05
CA SER A 611 -34.00 7.73 -22.50
C SER A 611 -35.14 8.75 -22.76
N SER A 612 -35.16 9.61 -23.77
CA SER A 612 -34.18 10.03 -24.81
C SER A 612 -34.53 11.48 -25.24
N ALA A 613 -33.58 12.33 -25.66
CA ALA A 613 -33.32 12.79 -27.04
C ALA A 613 -32.45 14.08 -26.92
N GLY A 614 -31.64 14.55 -27.87
CA GLY A 614 -32.01 15.04 -29.22
C GLY A 614 -32.29 16.56 -29.18
N THR A 615 -31.76 17.43 -30.05
CA THR A 615 -30.90 17.20 -31.22
C THR A 615 -30.05 18.44 -31.58
N ARG A 616 -28.88 18.18 -32.19
CA ARG A 616 -28.09 18.99 -33.14
C ARG A 616 -28.91 19.94 -34.05
N PRO A 617 -28.33 21.06 -34.57
CA PRO A 617 -27.36 20.98 -35.70
C PRO A 617 -26.14 21.95 -35.58
N THR A 618 -24.93 21.51 -35.98
CA THR A 618 -24.10 21.99 -37.14
C THR A 618 -23.46 23.38 -36.95
N GLU A 619 -22.24 23.67 -37.41
CA GLU A 619 -21.52 23.18 -38.61
C GLU A 619 -20.05 22.72 -38.38
N GLN A 620 -19.40 22.38 -39.50
CA GLN A 620 -18.03 21.90 -39.75
C GLN A 620 -17.47 22.69 -40.96
N PRO A 621 -16.22 22.50 -41.44
CA PRO A 621 -14.96 22.20 -40.74
C PRO A 621 -13.74 23.01 -41.25
N ALA A 622 -12.73 23.25 -40.41
CA ALA A 622 -11.33 23.49 -40.80
C ALA A 622 -10.42 23.35 -39.56
N GLY A 623 -9.17 22.85 -39.61
CA GLY A 623 -8.45 22.17 -40.69
C GLY A 623 -7.27 21.39 -40.07
N ALA A 624 -6.69 20.42 -40.78
CA ALA A 624 -5.67 19.52 -40.21
C ALA A 624 -4.24 20.06 -40.37
N GLN A 625 -3.47 20.12 -39.27
CA GLN A 625 -2.00 20.13 -39.29
C GLN A 625 -1.39 19.81 -37.91
N GLY A 626 -0.37 18.93 -37.91
CA GLY A 626 0.67 18.77 -36.89
C GLY A 626 0.31 18.75 -35.39
N ALA A 627 0.23 17.55 -34.78
CA ALA A 627 0.34 17.36 -33.34
C ALA A 627 1.46 16.36 -33.02
N GLU A 628 2.47 16.80 -32.26
CA GLU A 628 3.64 15.99 -31.87
C GLU A 628 3.27 14.88 -30.88
N ALA A 629 3.89 13.70 -30.98
CA ALA A 629 3.63 12.59 -30.05
C ALA A 629 4.03 12.99 -28.61
N PRO A 630 3.22 12.67 -27.58
CA PRO A 630 3.44 13.16 -26.22
C PRO A 630 4.71 12.56 -25.60
N ARG A 631 5.76 13.39 -25.50
CA ARG A 631 7.05 13.00 -24.90
C ARG A 631 6.84 12.49 -23.47
N ARG A 632 7.15 11.20 -23.22
CA ARG A 632 7.11 10.57 -21.89
C ARG A 632 7.96 11.40 -20.91
N LYS A 633 7.35 11.91 -19.82
CA LYS A 633 8.08 12.55 -18.72
C LYS A 633 9.03 11.52 -18.10
N SER A 634 10.33 11.83 -18.08
CA SER A 634 11.37 10.92 -17.61
C SER A 634 11.29 10.73 -16.08
N SER A 635 11.38 9.48 -15.63
CA SER A 635 11.46 9.17 -14.20
C SER A 635 12.80 9.64 -13.62
N SER A 636 12.77 10.17 -12.40
CA SER A 636 13.98 10.64 -11.72
C SER A 636 14.97 9.49 -11.50
N ALA A 637 16.28 9.80 -11.50
CA ALA A 637 17.31 8.81 -11.19
C ALA A 637 17.21 8.25 -9.76
N ALA A 638 16.55 8.97 -8.84
CA ALA A 638 16.24 8.48 -7.50
C ALA A 638 15.14 7.41 -7.51
N SER A 639 14.08 7.60 -8.31
CA SER A 639 13.01 6.60 -8.46
C SER A 639 13.55 5.28 -9.04
N ARG A 640 14.36 5.36 -10.11
CA ARG A 640 15.02 4.18 -10.71
C ARG A 640 15.96 3.48 -9.72
N ARG A 641 16.62 4.23 -8.82
CA ARG A 641 17.44 3.69 -7.72
C ARG A 641 16.65 3.19 -6.51
N TYR A 642 15.33 3.42 -6.44
CA TYR A 642 14.47 2.84 -5.42
C TYR A 642 13.91 1.50 -5.88
N GLU A 643 13.39 1.44 -7.12
CA GLU A 643 12.99 0.19 -7.79
C GLU A 643 14.16 -0.82 -7.81
N ALA A 644 15.38 -0.34 -8.11
CA ALA A 644 16.65 -1.05 -7.97
C ALA A 644 16.82 -1.83 -6.65
N ALA A 645 16.59 -1.17 -5.52
CA ALA A 645 16.83 -1.72 -4.19
C ALA A 645 15.75 -2.74 -3.74
N THR A 646 14.72 -2.91 -4.57
CA THR A 646 13.65 -3.89 -4.37
C THR A 646 13.66 -5.03 -5.38
N LYS A 647 14.32 -4.88 -6.54
CA LYS A 647 14.32 -5.89 -7.59
C LYS A 647 15.43 -6.93 -7.40
N TYR A 648 15.12 -8.17 -7.77
CA TYR A 648 16.09 -9.27 -7.78
C TYR A 648 17.09 -9.07 -8.93
N GLY A 649 18.39 -9.22 -8.66
CA GLY A 649 19.45 -8.95 -9.61
C GLY A 649 20.14 -10.21 -10.12
N GLY A 650 19.83 -10.61 -11.36
CA GLY A 650 20.53 -11.68 -12.05
C GLY A 650 21.74 -11.18 -12.83
N VAL A 651 22.96 -11.59 -12.46
CA VAL A 651 24.20 -11.27 -13.19
C VAL A 651 24.70 -12.50 -13.95
N ALA A 652 24.93 -12.33 -15.26
CA ALA A 652 25.53 -13.34 -16.13
C ALA A 652 26.78 -12.79 -16.85
N ALA A 653 27.64 -13.68 -17.31
CA ALA A 653 28.82 -13.36 -18.12
C ALA A 653 28.68 -13.93 -19.54
N VAL A 654 29.23 -13.23 -20.54
CA VAL A 654 29.39 -13.72 -21.93
C VAL A 654 30.86 -13.60 -22.31
N CYS A 655 31.49 -14.71 -22.65
CA CYS A 655 32.95 -14.86 -22.65
C CYS A 655 33.46 -15.18 -24.06
N GLU A 656 34.41 -14.39 -24.54
CA GLU A 656 35.10 -14.51 -25.83
C GLU A 656 36.63 -14.34 -25.63
N PRO A 657 37.49 -14.68 -26.60
CA PRO A 657 38.92 -14.36 -26.49
C PRO A 657 39.10 -12.85 -26.35
N GLY A 658 39.97 -12.41 -25.44
CA GLY A 658 40.17 -10.99 -25.16
C GLY A 658 39.18 -10.37 -24.18
N ALA A 659 37.97 -10.93 -23.95
CA ALA A 659 36.95 -10.28 -23.13
C ALA A 659 35.92 -11.17 -22.40
N VAL A 660 35.48 -10.69 -21.24
CA VAL A 660 34.25 -11.11 -20.57
C VAL A 660 33.29 -9.92 -20.52
N TRP A 661 32.13 -10.04 -21.15
CA TRP A 661 31.05 -9.06 -21.09
C TRP A 661 30.09 -9.42 -19.97
N LEU A 662 29.93 -8.51 -19.00
CA LEU A 662 29.03 -8.70 -17.86
C LEU A 662 27.64 -8.16 -18.22
N ALA A 663 26.68 -9.07 -18.26
CA ALA A 663 25.26 -8.78 -18.32
C ALA A 663 24.78 -8.40 -16.90
N THR A 664 25.02 -7.14 -16.52
CA THR A 664 24.53 -6.54 -15.28
C THR A 664 23.26 -5.74 -15.54
N PRO A 665 22.18 -5.94 -14.77
CA PRO A 665 21.00 -5.08 -14.85
C PRO A 665 21.36 -3.62 -14.59
N ALA A 666 20.73 -2.69 -15.32
CA ALA A 666 21.09 -1.27 -15.39
C ALA A 666 21.12 -0.56 -14.02
N TYR A 667 20.39 -1.08 -13.04
CA TYR A 667 20.37 -0.54 -11.68
C TYR A 667 21.57 -0.91 -10.80
N PHE A 668 22.44 -1.84 -11.22
CA PHE A 668 23.72 -2.09 -10.53
C PHE A 668 24.76 -0.96 -10.76
N HIS A 669 24.50 -0.02 -11.66
CA HIS A 669 25.42 1.06 -11.99
C HIS A 669 25.30 2.24 -11.02
N ALA A 670 26.35 2.46 -10.22
CA ALA A 670 26.42 3.53 -9.22
C ALA A 670 26.33 4.96 -9.81
N ALA A 671 26.50 5.13 -11.13
CA ALA A 671 26.31 6.38 -11.87
C ALA A 671 25.79 6.06 -13.29
N PRO A 672 25.10 7.00 -13.97
CA PRO A 672 24.68 6.84 -15.36
C PRO A 672 25.89 6.96 -16.31
N ALA A 673 26.66 5.87 -16.43
CA ALA A 673 27.78 5.78 -17.36
C ALA A 673 27.28 5.40 -18.77
N GLN A 674 27.47 6.31 -19.73
CA GLN A 674 27.53 6.06 -21.19
C GLN A 674 26.64 4.93 -21.80
N GLY A 675 25.33 4.95 -21.51
CA GLY A 675 24.31 4.20 -22.25
C GLY A 675 24.21 2.71 -21.93
N ASP A 676 23.37 1.99 -22.69
CA ASP A 676 22.97 0.58 -22.49
C ASP A 676 24.08 -0.47 -22.67
N ALA A 677 25.36 -0.08 -22.66
CA ALA A 677 26.47 -0.97 -23.01
C ALA A 677 26.82 -1.94 -21.86
N PRO A 678 26.83 -3.28 -22.08
CA PRO A 678 27.25 -4.23 -21.06
C PRO A 678 28.73 -4.06 -20.72
N ARG A 679 29.10 -4.25 -19.44
CA ARG A 679 30.45 -3.96 -18.97
C ARG A 679 31.47 -4.97 -19.49
N ARG A 680 32.36 -4.54 -20.37
CA ARG A 680 33.52 -5.33 -20.82
C ARG A 680 34.62 -5.39 -19.75
N CYS A 681 35.06 -6.60 -19.41
CA CYS A 681 36.26 -6.91 -18.64
C CYS A 681 37.29 -7.58 -19.56
N GLY A 682 38.57 -7.35 -19.34
CA GLY A 682 39.63 -7.99 -20.12
C GLY A 682 39.83 -9.46 -19.75
N LEU A 683 40.17 -10.28 -20.75
CA LEU A 683 40.51 -11.70 -20.61
C LEU A 683 41.73 -12.00 -21.50
N PRO A 684 42.72 -12.80 -21.07
CA PRO A 684 43.81 -13.20 -21.97
C PRO A 684 43.28 -13.98 -23.19
N GLU A 685 43.82 -13.72 -24.39
CA GLU A 685 43.43 -14.45 -25.61
C GLU A 685 43.75 -15.95 -25.50
N SER A 686 44.79 -16.30 -24.74
CA SER A 686 45.27 -17.67 -24.46
C SER A 686 44.83 -18.21 -23.10
N VAL A 687 43.68 -17.77 -22.58
CA VAL A 687 43.18 -18.18 -21.25
C VAL A 687 42.95 -19.70 -21.14
N THR A 688 43.37 -20.28 -20.01
CA THR A 688 43.17 -21.71 -19.71
C THR A 688 41.82 -21.95 -19.01
N LEU A 689 41.27 -23.17 -19.13
CA LEU A 689 39.99 -23.52 -18.51
C LEU A 689 39.95 -23.28 -16.98
N PRO A 690 40.98 -23.60 -16.17
CA PRO A 690 41.00 -23.26 -14.75
C PRO A 690 40.92 -21.75 -14.54
N ALA A 691 41.82 -20.96 -15.14
CA ALA A 691 41.88 -19.51 -14.95
C ALA A 691 40.59 -18.79 -15.35
N LEU A 692 39.92 -19.26 -16.41
CA LEU A 692 38.59 -18.78 -16.81
C LEU A 692 37.54 -19.07 -15.72
N LEU A 693 37.47 -20.31 -15.23
CA LEU A 693 36.48 -20.70 -14.22
C LEU A 693 36.74 -20.08 -12.85
N ASP A 694 38.00 -19.84 -12.50
CA ASP A 694 38.41 -19.16 -11.27
C ASP A 694 37.95 -17.69 -11.31
N GLY A 695 38.25 -16.96 -12.39
CA GLY A 695 37.77 -15.60 -12.59
C GLY A 695 36.24 -15.48 -12.65
N LEU A 696 35.54 -16.47 -13.21
CA LEU A 696 34.07 -16.51 -13.20
C LEU A 696 33.46 -16.73 -11.81
N VAL A 697 34.21 -17.31 -10.86
CA VAL A 697 33.81 -17.38 -9.44
C VAL A 697 34.06 -16.03 -8.74
N GLU A 698 35.22 -15.40 -8.97
CA GLU A 698 35.54 -14.07 -8.41
C GLU A 698 34.53 -12.99 -8.83
N LEU A 699 34.02 -13.09 -10.06
CA LEU A 699 32.99 -12.20 -10.62
C LEU A 699 31.61 -12.30 -9.93
N LYS A 700 31.39 -13.29 -9.04
CA LYS A 700 30.15 -13.46 -8.26
C LYS A 700 28.89 -13.37 -9.14
N LEU A 701 28.80 -14.28 -10.10
CA LEU A 701 27.67 -14.44 -11.00
C LEU A 701 26.49 -15.15 -10.30
N GLY A 702 25.26 -14.83 -10.67
CA GLY A 702 24.04 -15.44 -10.09
C GLY A 702 22.99 -14.43 -9.65
N HIS A 703 22.12 -14.84 -8.71
CA HIS A 703 21.03 -14.00 -8.17
C HIS A 703 21.44 -13.30 -6.87
N VAL A 704 21.29 -11.98 -6.83
CA VAL A 704 21.50 -11.12 -5.65
C VAL A 704 20.17 -10.45 -5.29
N ASP A 705 19.85 -10.29 -4.00
CA ASP A 705 18.73 -9.43 -3.60
C ASP A 705 19.08 -7.93 -3.69
N GLY A 706 18.08 -7.05 -3.68
CA GLY A 706 18.27 -5.60 -3.68
C GLY A 706 18.98 -5.02 -2.44
N ARG A 707 19.40 -5.86 -1.49
CA ARG A 707 20.21 -5.52 -0.31
C ARG A 707 21.66 -6.04 -0.45
N GLY A 708 22.03 -6.59 -1.60
CA GLY A 708 23.37 -7.13 -1.88
C GLY A 708 23.62 -8.51 -1.28
N LYS A 709 22.59 -9.19 -0.74
CA LYS A 709 22.74 -10.49 -0.09
C LYS A 709 22.27 -11.62 -1.00
N TYR A 710 23.06 -12.68 -1.07
CA TYR A 710 22.70 -13.92 -1.75
C TYR A 710 21.66 -14.68 -0.92
N TYR A 711 20.41 -14.68 -1.39
CA TYR A 711 19.31 -15.45 -0.81
C TYR A 711 18.44 -16.10 -1.89
N GLY A 712 17.79 -17.21 -1.55
CA GLY A 712 16.45 -17.50 -2.11
C GLY A 712 16.30 -18.72 -2.99
N ALA A 713 17.39 -19.39 -3.39
CA ALA A 713 17.32 -20.76 -3.90
C ALA A 713 18.48 -21.60 -3.35
N PRO A 714 18.25 -22.85 -2.90
CA PRO A 714 19.32 -23.83 -2.66
C PRO A 714 20.14 -24.20 -3.91
N GLU A 715 19.83 -23.58 -5.05
CA GLU A 715 20.40 -23.74 -6.39
C GLU A 715 20.60 -22.37 -7.09
N ALA A 716 21.16 -21.37 -6.41
CA ALA A 716 21.60 -20.14 -7.06
C ALA A 716 22.91 -20.39 -7.85
N TRP A 717 22.78 -20.84 -9.10
CA TRP A 717 23.92 -21.03 -10.02
C TRP A 717 24.29 -19.70 -10.68
N GLY A 718 25.58 -19.37 -10.71
CA GLY A 718 26.10 -18.30 -11.58
C GLY A 718 26.09 -18.73 -13.05
N GLN A 719 25.87 -17.81 -13.99
CA GLN A 719 25.74 -18.13 -15.42
C GLN A 719 26.88 -17.53 -16.25
N ALA A 720 27.58 -18.37 -17.02
CA ALA A 720 28.59 -17.95 -17.98
C ALA A 720 28.30 -18.55 -19.37
N TRP A 721 28.25 -17.70 -20.39
CA TRP A 721 28.14 -18.10 -21.79
C TRP A 721 29.53 -18.13 -22.43
N ILE A 722 29.84 -19.23 -23.12
CA ILE A 722 31.10 -19.45 -23.81
C ILE A 722 30.85 -19.30 -25.32
N MET A 723 31.39 -18.24 -25.91
CA MET A 723 31.18 -17.93 -27.32
C MET A 723 32.06 -18.82 -28.24
N PRO A 724 31.73 -18.97 -29.53
CA PRO A 724 32.36 -19.96 -30.41
C PRO A 724 33.90 -19.89 -30.47
N GLU A 725 34.47 -18.69 -30.51
CA GLU A 725 35.94 -18.54 -30.54
C GLU A 725 36.60 -19.00 -29.23
N LEU A 726 36.01 -18.68 -28.07
CA LEU A 726 36.55 -19.13 -26.78
C LEU A 726 36.38 -20.65 -26.62
N ARG A 727 35.29 -21.24 -27.13
CA ARG A 727 35.13 -22.70 -27.20
C ARG A 727 36.27 -23.36 -28.01
N ARG A 728 36.70 -22.75 -29.12
CA ARG A 728 37.86 -23.24 -29.90
C ARG A 728 39.17 -23.12 -29.11
N VAL A 729 39.42 -22.00 -28.44
CA VAL A 729 40.60 -21.80 -27.57
C VAL A 729 40.65 -22.84 -26.43
N LEU A 730 39.50 -23.17 -25.83
CA LEU A 730 39.38 -24.21 -24.80
C LEU A 730 39.48 -25.66 -25.33
N GLY A 731 39.65 -25.86 -26.64
CA GLY A 731 39.78 -27.19 -27.27
C GLY A 731 38.49 -28.03 -27.25
N TRP A 732 37.34 -27.39 -27.08
CA TRP A 732 36.03 -28.03 -26.94
C TRP A 732 35.34 -28.28 -28.29
N PRO A 733 34.60 -29.40 -28.45
CA PRO A 733 33.99 -29.80 -29.72
C PRO A 733 32.84 -28.87 -30.14
N SER A 734 32.56 -28.76 -31.44
CA SER A 734 31.50 -27.90 -31.99
C SER A 734 30.08 -28.44 -31.76
N SER A 735 29.91 -29.77 -31.70
CA SER A 735 28.69 -30.43 -31.24
C SER A 735 28.97 -31.28 -29.99
N ILE A 736 27.90 -31.60 -29.27
CA ILE A 736 27.91 -32.43 -28.05
C ILE A 736 27.07 -33.71 -28.22
N GLU A 737 26.54 -33.95 -29.43
CA GLU A 737 25.62 -35.06 -29.75
C GLU A 737 26.30 -36.44 -29.66
N GLU A 738 27.59 -36.51 -29.97
CA GLU A 738 28.40 -37.70 -29.76
C GLU A 738 28.73 -37.90 -28.27
N PRO A 739 28.46 -39.09 -27.67
CA PRO A 739 28.78 -39.37 -26.27
C PRO A 739 30.27 -39.17 -25.91
N ALA A 740 31.18 -39.41 -26.85
CA ALA A 740 32.61 -39.19 -26.67
C ALA A 740 32.96 -37.70 -26.49
N SER A 741 32.28 -36.81 -27.21
CA SER A 741 32.46 -35.36 -27.13
C SER A 741 32.00 -34.80 -25.77
N ALA A 742 30.85 -35.26 -25.26
CA ALA A 742 30.41 -34.98 -23.90
C ALA A 742 31.41 -35.49 -22.84
N GLY A 743 31.96 -36.70 -23.05
CA GLY A 743 32.99 -37.29 -22.18
C GLY A 743 34.31 -36.52 -22.16
N LYS A 744 34.75 -35.97 -23.30
CA LYS A 744 35.95 -35.12 -23.39
C LYS A 744 35.81 -33.85 -22.55
N VAL A 745 34.68 -33.13 -22.70
CA VAL A 745 34.40 -31.90 -21.95
C VAL A 745 34.31 -32.19 -20.44
N GLY A 746 33.61 -33.27 -20.05
CA GLY A 746 33.54 -33.71 -18.65
C GLY A 746 34.91 -33.99 -18.03
N LYS A 747 35.82 -34.62 -18.77
CA LYS A 747 37.22 -34.83 -18.33
C LYS A 747 38.00 -33.52 -18.17
N THR A 748 37.86 -32.56 -19.09
CA THR A 748 38.54 -31.26 -18.96
C THR A 748 38.05 -30.43 -17.78
N LEU A 749 36.75 -30.49 -17.48
CA LEU A 749 36.17 -29.85 -16.30
C LEU A 749 36.66 -30.50 -15.00
N ALA A 750 36.69 -31.84 -14.94
CA ALA A 750 37.22 -32.58 -13.80
C ALA A 750 38.72 -32.29 -13.55
N ALA A 751 39.51 -32.15 -14.62
CA ALA A 751 40.92 -31.76 -14.51
C ALA A 751 41.13 -30.32 -14.00
N ALA A 752 40.14 -29.43 -14.17
CA ALA A 752 40.11 -28.10 -13.55
C ALA A 752 39.51 -28.10 -12.12
N GLY A 753 39.29 -29.28 -11.53
CA GLY A 753 38.69 -29.48 -10.20
C GLY A 753 37.16 -29.41 -10.16
N TRP A 754 36.47 -29.28 -11.30
CA TRP A 754 35.02 -29.07 -11.35
C TRP A 754 34.23 -30.35 -11.60
N ARG A 755 33.25 -30.63 -10.74
CA ARG A 755 32.34 -31.78 -10.87
C ARG A 755 31.08 -31.39 -11.61
N VAL A 756 30.79 -32.08 -12.73
CA VAL A 756 29.53 -31.94 -13.48
C VAL A 756 28.34 -32.47 -12.66
N VAL A 757 27.19 -31.81 -12.76
CA VAL A 757 25.93 -32.21 -12.13
C VAL A 757 24.87 -32.46 -13.21
N GLY A 758 24.58 -33.73 -13.49
CA GLY A 758 23.71 -34.15 -14.58
C GLY A 758 24.50 -34.50 -15.85
N LYS A 759 23.98 -34.12 -17.02
CA LYS A 759 24.64 -34.34 -18.33
C LYS A 759 25.35 -33.06 -18.79
N VAL A 760 26.43 -33.23 -19.55
CA VAL A 760 27.03 -32.15 -20.35
C VAL A 760 26.14 -31.89 -21.57
N GLY A 761 25.99 -30.62 -21.94
CA GLY A 761 25.20 -30.15 -23.09
C GLY A 761 25.14 -28.62 -23.13
N PHE A 762 24.26 -28.06 -23.97
CA PHE A 762 24.01 -26.60 -24.06
C PHE A 762 24.00 -25.88 -22.70
N TRP A 763 23.32 -26.50 -21.72
CA TRP A 763 23.27 -26.07 -20.33
C TRP A 763 24.02 -27.10 -19.47
N THR A 764 25.27 -26.81 -19.09
CA THR A 764 26.10 -27.70 -18.26
C THR A 764 26.26 -27.11 -16.86
N ARG A 765 25.80 -27.84 -15.83
CA ARG A 765 25.95 -27.48 -14.41
C ARG A 765 27.25 -28.05 -13.83
N ILE A 766 28.07 -27.22 -13.19
CA ILE A 766 29.33 -27.61 -12.54
C ILE A 766 29.48 -27.04 -11.12
N VAL A 767 30.09 -27.82 -10.21
CA VAL A 767 30.35 -27.41 -8.82
C VAL A 767 31.77 -27.73 -8.37
N ARG A 768 32.34 -26.85 -7.54
CA ARG A 768 33.66 -26.99 -6.89
C ARG A 768 33.64 -26.15 -5.61
N ASP A 769 34.03 -26.72 -4.47
CA ASP A 769 34.24 -26.02 -3.19
C ASP A 769 33.13 -25.02 -2.79
N GLY A 770 31.87 -25.45 -2.93
CA GLY A 770 30.68 -24.64 -2.67
C GLY A 770 30.25 -23.72 -3.81
N ALA A 771 31.16 -23.30 -4.68
CA ALA A 771 30.86 -22.53 -5.90
C ALA A 771 30.09 -23.38 -6.92
N ARG A 772 29.20 -22.72 -7.67
CA ARG A 772 28.27 -23.36 -8.61
C ARG A 772 28.07 -22.52 -9.86
N LEU A 773 28.50 -23.03 -11.02
CA LEU A 773 28.36 -22.36 -12.30
C LEU A 773 27.52 -23.19 -13.28
N VAL A 774 26.78 -22.49 -14.13
CA VAL A 774 26.17 -23.01 -15.35
C VAL A 774 26.96 -22.45 -16.52
N LEU A 775 27.48 -23.35 -17.36
CA LEU A 775 28.09 -23.00 -18.62
C LEU A 775 27.07 -23.16 -19.74
N MET A 776 26.94 -22.10 -20.55
CA MET A 776 26.06 -22.00 -21.71
C MET A 776 26.91 -22.00 -22.98
N VAL A 777 26.60 -22.86 -23.95
CA VAL A 777 27.38 -22.96 -25.20
C VAL A 777 26.44 -22.93 -26.40
N PRO A 778 26.17 -21.76 -27.04
CA PRO A 778 25.13 -21.58 -28.06
C PRO A 778 25.11 -22.63 -29.18
N GLU A 779 26.29 -23.04 -29.69
CA GLU A 779 26.42 -24.05 -30.75
C GLU A 779 25.91 -25.45 -30.33
N TRP A 780 25.87 -25.76 -29.04
CA TRP A 780 25.36 -27.04 -28.51
C TRP A 780 23.85 -27.05 -28.25
N CYS A 781 23.15 -25.93 -28.44
CA CYS A 781 21.69 -25.95 -28.41
C CYS A 781 21.18 -26.47 -29.76
N THR A 782 20.27 -27.46 -29.77
CA THR A 782 19.72 -28.01 -31.02
C THR A 782 18.75 -27.04 -31.71
N THR A 783 17.96 -26.31 -30.92
CA THR A 783 17.03 -25.26 -31.35
C THR A 783 17.47 -23.90 -30.83
N GLU A 784 17.35 -22.85 -31.64
CA GLU A 784 17.57 -21.48 -31.17
C GLU A 784 16.55 -21.09 -30.07
N THR A 785 16.98 -20.33 -29.05
CA THR A 785 16.07 -19.83 -28.00
C THR A 785 15.43 -18.48 -28.36
N SER A 786 14.45 -18.05 -27.57
CA SER A 786 13.80 -16.75 -27.74
C SER A 786 14.71 -15.53 -27.52
N LEU A 787 15.94 -15.71 -27.04
CA LEU A 787 16.97 -14.67 -26.97
C LEU A 787 17.79 -14.50 -28.26
N LYS A 788 17.55 -15.34 -29.29
CA LYS A 788 18.22 -15.27 -30.59
C LYS A 788 19.75 -15.31 -30.47
N GLU A 789 20.25 -16.24 -29.67
CA GLU A 789 21.67 -16.35 -29.28
C GLU A 789 22.60 -16.82 -30.43
N ARG A 790 22.05 -17.42 -31.49
CA ARG A 790 22.84 -17.86 -32.65
C ARG A 790 23.13 -16.65 -33.56
N GLY A 791 24.40 -16.43 -33.87
CA GLY A 791 24.85 -15.31 -34.70
C GLY A 791 24.89 -13.94 -33.99
N ALA A 792 24.44 -13.84 -32.74
CA ALA A 792 24.65 -12.66 -31.91
C ALA A 792 26.13 -12.52 -31.51
N THR A 793 26.65 -11.29 -31.49
CA THR A 793 27.97 -11.00 -30.90
C THR A 793 27.92 -11.11 -29.37
N ALA A 794 29.08 -11.25 -28.72
CA ALA A 794 29.14 -11.36 -27.26
C ALA A 794 28.52 -10.15 -26.56
N GLU A 795 28.76 -8.94 -27.08
CA GLU A 795 28.15 -7.70 -26.59
C GLU A 795 26.62 -7.69 -26.75
N VAL A 796 26.09 -8.04 -27.93
CA VAL A 796 24.64 -8.07 -28.19
C VAL A 796 23.96 -9.09 -27.27
N LEU A 797 24.52 -10.29 -27.13
CA LEU A 797 23.98 -11.30 -26.22
C LEU A 797 24.03 -10.86 -24.75
N ALA A 798 25.12 -10.23 -24.31
CA ALA A 798 25.22 -9.67 -22.95
C ALA A 798 24.20 -8.54 -22.70
N ARG A 799 23.94 -7.70 -23.71
CA ARG A 799 22.93 -6.62 -23.67
C ARG A 799 21.51 -7.18 -23.53
N ARG A 800 21.16 -8.21 -24.32
CA ARG A 800 19.87 -8.93 -24.19
C ARG A 800 19.70 -9.58 -22.82
N LEU A 801 20.74 -10.22 -22.31
CA LEU A 801 20.73 -10.85 -20.98
C LEU A 801 20.56 -9.83 -19.86
N ALA A 802 21.24 -8.68 -19.94
CA ALA A 802 21.09 -7.58 -19.00
C ALA A 802 19.65 -7.04 -19.01
N ARG A 803 19.12 -6.68 -20.19
CA ARG A 803 17.73 -6.21 -20.33
C ARG A 803 16.69 -7.25 -19.90
N PHE A 804 16.93 -8.54 -20.11
CA PHE A 804 16.05 -9.60 -19.62
C PHE A 804 16.05 -9.71 -18.09
N ALA A 805 17.22 -9.60 -17.46
CA ALA A 805 17.35 -9.59 -16.00
C ALA A 805 16.82 -8.28 -15.37
N ASP A 806 16.95 -7.13 -16.04
CA ASP A 806 16.26 -5.89 -15.71
C ASP A 806 14.74 -6.05 -15.75
N ALA A 807 14.22 -6.69 -16.81
CA ALA A 807 12.78 -6.90 -16.98
C ALA A 807 12.19 -7.85 -15.94
N THR A 808 12.81 -9.02 -15.72
CA THR A 808 12.21 -10.14 -14.95
C THR A 808 12.78 -10.36 -13.55
N GLY A 809 13.91 -9.74 -13.22
CA GLY A 809 14.64 -9.95 -11.97
C GLY A 809 15.44 -11.26 -11.87
N VAL A 810 15.55 -12.06 -12.94
CA VAL A 810 16.25 -13.35 -12.93
C VAL A 810 17.15 -13.55 -14.15
N VAL A 811 18.28 -14.23 -13.97
CA VAL A 811 19.06 -14.73 -15.13
C VAL A 811 18.27 -15.75 -15.95
N TRP A 812 18.51 -15.78 -17.26
CA TRP A 812 17.89 -16.72 -18.19
C TRP A 812 18.24 -18.17 -17.86
N GLN A 813 17.24 -19.04 -17.71
CA GLN A 813 17.44 -20.49 -17.69
C GLN A 813 17.36 -21.06 -19.12
N TRP A 814 17.81 -22.30 -19.35
CA TRP A 814 17.86 -22.98 -20.67
C TRP A 814 16.56 -23.01 -21.51
N SER A 815 15.43 -22.57 -20.97
CA SER A 815 14.18 -22.39 -21.71
C SER A 815 13.28 -21.39 -20.96
N PRO A 816 12.39 -20.65 -21.65
CA PRO A 816 11.51 -19.68 -20.99
C PRO A 816 10.71 -20.29 -19.84
N GLY A 817 10.24 -21.54 -19.98
CA GLY A 817 9.49 -22.23 -18.94
C GLY A 817 10.30 -22.53 -17.67
N SER A 818 11.60 -22.88 -17.78
CA SER A 818 12.44 -23.02 -16.58
C SER A 818 12.72 -21.69 -15.92
N THR A 819 12.87 -20.61 -16.69
CA THR A 819 13.05 -19.25 -16.14
C THR A 819 11.80 -18.80 -15.38
N GLY A 820 10.61 -19.01 -15.96
CA GLY A 820 9.33 -18.75 -15.30
C GLY A 820 9.12 -19.56 -14.01
N GLN A 821 9.49 -20.85 -14.00
CA GLN A 821 9.42 -21.68 -12.79
C GLN A 821 10.45 -21.26 -11.72
N GLN A 822 11.66 -20.84 -12.12
CA GLN A 822 12.66 -20.31 -11.19
C GLN A 822 12.21 -18.97 -10.57
N LEU A 823 11.59 -18.09 -11.35
CA LEU A 823 11.07 -16.82 -10.83
C LEU A 823 10.00 -17.04 -9.74
N ALA A 824 9.18 -18.09 -9.86
CA ALA A 824 8.21 -18.45 -8.81
C ALA A 824 8.92 -18.92 -7.52
N ALA A 825 10.11 -19.54 -7.64
CA ALA A 825 10.95 -19.86 -6.49
C ALA A 825 11.54 -18.57 -5.86
N VAL A 826 12.15 -17.71 -6.68
CA VAL A 826 12.86 -16.49 -6.23
C VAL A 826 11.91 -15.51 -5.55
N THR A 827 10.70 -15.30 -6.11
CA THR A 827 9.67 -14.41 -5.55
C THR A 827 8.98 -14.96 -4.29
N ARG A 828 9.12 -16.26 -3.98
CA ARG A 828 8.59 -16.89 -2.74
C ARG A 828 9.43 -18.09 -2.27
N PRO A 829 10.68 -17.89 -1.78
CA PRO A 829 11.64 -18.98 -1.53
C PRO A 829 11.19 -20.11 -0.60
N ARG A 830 10.25 -19.82 0.32
CA ARG A 830 9.61 -20.83 1.20
C ARG A 830 8.95 -21.98 0.44
N LEU A 831 8.58 -21.78 -0.83
CA LEU A 831 8.02 -22.85 -1.67
C LEU A 831 8.99 -24.02 -1.91
N LEU A 832 10.31 -23.78 -1.89
CA LEU A 832 11.29 -24.85 -2.03
C LEU A 832 11.54 -25.61 -0.71
N GLN A 833 11.14 -25.04 0.43
CA GLN A 833 11.47 -25.57 1.77
C GLN A 833 10.55 -26.70 2.22
N ARG A 834 9.31 -26.79 1.69
CA ARG A 834 8.33 -27.81 2.07
C ARG A 834 8.52 -29.16 1.34
N GLY A 835 9.42 -29.23 0.36
CA GLY A 835 9.62 -30.41 -0.50
C GLY A 835 8.42 -30.69 -1.43
N PRO A 836 8.41 -31.85 -2.12
CA PRO A 836 7.24 -32.31 -2.89
C PRO A 836 6.03 -32.50 -1.97
N GLN A 837 4.84 -32.14 -2.45
CA GLN A 837 3.59 -32.29 -1.70
C GLN A 837 2.84 -33.55 -2.15
N GLU A 838 2.16 -34.22 -1.22
CA GLU A 838 1.11 -35.16 -1.60
C GLU A 838 -0.12 -34.38 -2.09
N LEU A 839 -0.62 -34.76 -3.27
CA LEU A 839 -1.70 -34.06 -3.96
C LEU A 839 -2.85 -35.05 -4.19
N PRO A 840 -4.11 -34.61 -4.05
CA PRO A 840 -5.26 -35.50 -4.10
C PRO A 840 -5.42 -36.13 -5.48
N ALA A 841 -6.00 -37.33 -5.54
CA ALA A 841 -6.12 -38.12 -6.76
C ALA A 841 -6.67 -37.38 -8.02
N PRO A 842 -7.53 -36.34 -7.91
CA PRO A 842 -7.89 -35.50 -9.04
C PRO A 842 -6.72 -34.81 -9.75
N ALA A 843 -5.74 -34.32 -8.98
CA ALA A 843 -4.61 -33.52 -9.44
C ALA A 843 -3.59 -34.34 -10.24
N GLY A 844 -3.45 -35.63 -9.91
CA GLY A 844 -2.53 -36.54 -10.60
C GLY A 844 -2.90 -36.85 -12.06
N LYS A 845 -4.10 -36.49 -12.54
CA LYS A 845 -4.45 -36.63 -13.97
C LYS A 845 -4.02 -35.38 -14.76
N PRO A 846 -3.12 -35.50 -15.76
CA PRO A 846 -2.65 -34.36 -16.53
C PRO A 846 -3.76 -33.73 -17.37
N ASN A 847 -3.68 -32.40 -17.57
CA ASN A 847 -4.65 -31.64 -18.36
C ASN A 847 -6.12 -31.86 -17.89
N ARG A 848 -6.34 -31.89 -16.57
CA ARG A 848 -7.67 -31.97 -15.94
C ARG A 848 -8.56 -30.81 -16.36
N GLU A 849 -7.96 -29.62 -16.29
CA GLU A 849 -8.46 -28.37 -16.86
C GLU A 849 -7.65 -28.07 -18.12
N ARG A 850 -8.34 -27.53 -19.12
CA ARG A 850 -7.78 -27.09 -20.40
C ARG A 850 -8.45 -25.79 -20.81
N ASP A 851 -7.90 -25.21 -21.85
CA ASP A 851 -8.35 -23.97 -22.47
C ASP A 851 -9.43 -24.28 -23.51
N PHE A 852 -10.10 -23.24 -24.03
CA PHE A 852 -11.06 -23.41 -25.10
C PHE A 852 -10.36 -23.72 -26.44
N SER A 853 -11.01 -24.56 -27.23
CA SER A 853 -10.68 -24.81 -28.64
C SER A 853 -11.99 -25.18 -29.32
N TRP A 854 -12.74 -24.14 -29.69
CA TRP A 854 -14.14 -24.21 -30.12
C TRP A 854 -14.37 -23.23 -31.27
N GLN A 855 -15.21 -23.62 -32.21
CA GLN A 855 -15.70 -22.75 -33.28
C GLN A 855 -17.06 -23.24 -33.76
N ARG A 856 -17.75 -22.40 -34.54
CA ARG A 856 -19.01 -22.70 -35.22
C ARG A 856 -19.03 -22.05 -36.61
N PRO A 857 -19.89 -22.52 -37.53
CA PRO A 857 -20.22 -21.73 -38.72
C PRO A 857 -20.75 -20.33 -38.34
N PRO A 858 -20.48 -19.30 -39.16
CA PRO A 858 -21.14 -18.02 -39.03
C PRO A 858 -22.64 -18.15 -39.32
N THR A 859 -23.46 -17.31 -38.69
CA THR A 859 -24.85 -17.11 -39.11
C THR A 859 -24.89 -16.26 -40.39
N PRO A 860 -25.99 -16.26 -41.17
CA PRO A 860 -26.09 -15.44 -42.38
C PRO A 860 -25.86 -13.93 -42.16
N ALA A 861 -26.23 -13.42 -40.97
CA ALA A 861 -26.01 -12.02 -40.59
C ALA A 861 -24.57 -11.71 -40.16
N GLU A 862 -23.78 -12.72 -39.79
CA GLU A 862 -22.35 -12.59 -39.53
C GLU A 862 -21.54 -12.79 -40.81
N GLU A 863 -21.92 -13.76 -41.65
CA GLU A 863 -21.26 -14.04 -42.94
C GLU A 863 -21.42 -12.88 -43.94
N ALA A 864 -22.53 -12.15 -43.86
CA ALA A 864 -22.72 -10.90 -44.61
C ALA A 864 -21.75 -9.78 -44.22
N LYS A 865 -21.02 -9.90 -43.10
CA LYS A 865 -20.06 -8.88 -42.65
C LYS A 865 -18.73 -9.01 -43.37
N ARG A 866 -18.09 -7.86 -43.59
CA ARG A 866 -16.88 -7.79 -44.44
C ARG A 866 -15.67 -8.53 -43.88
N HIS A 867 -15.48 -8.56 -42.56
CA HIS A 867 -14.26 -9.04 -41.91
C HIS A 867 -14.55 -9.89 -40.66
N VAL A 868 -13.51 -10.60 -40.22
CA VAL A 868 -13.36 -11.07 -38.83
C VAL A 868 -12.22 -10.33 -38.14
N VAL A 869 -12.32 -10.17 -36.82
CA VAL A 869 -11.25 -9.68 -35.95
C VAL A 869 -10.90 -10.74 -34.90
N LEU A 870 -9.59 -10.95 -34.68
CA LEU A 870 -9.05 -11.78 -33.60
C LEU A 870 -8.56 -10.89 -32.44
N LEU A 871 -9.10 -11.12 -31.24
CA LEU A 871 -8.78 -10.39 -30.02
C LEU A 871 -7.97 -11.29 -29.05
N ASP A 872 -6.68 -10.99 -28.83
CA ASP A 872 -5.77 -11.71 -27.90
C ASP A 872 -5.85 -11.11 -26.49
N PHE A 873 -6.13 -11.93 -25.48
CA PHE A 873 -6.17 -11.52 -24.07
C PHE A 873 -4.77 -11.26 -23.51
N ASN A 874 -4.45 -10.00 -23.28
CA ASN A 874 -3.14 -9.57 -22.83
C ASN A 874 -2.75 -10.24 -21.50
N SER A 875 -1.88 -11.25 -21.61
CA SER A 875 -1.33 -12.04 -20.49
C SER A 875 -2.39 -12.75 -19.63
N LEU A 876 -3.38 -13.40 -20.26
CA LEU A 876 -4.51 -14.09 -19.60
C LEU A 876 -4.13 -14.88 -18.32
N TYR A 877 -3.23 -15.86 -18.43
CA TYR A 877 -2.79 -16.68 -17.28
C TYR A 877 -2.07 -15.89 -16.19
N LEU A 878 -1.50 -14.73 -16.53
CA LEU A 878 -0.79 -13.88 -15.59
C LEU A 878 -1.78 -13.13 -14.70
N GLY A 879 -2.89 -12.65 -15.29
CA GLY A 879 -4.02 -12.10 -14.53
C GLY A 879 -4.68 -13.15 -13.63
N ALA A 880 -4.86 -14.37 -14.13
CA ALA A 880 -5.34 -15.50 -13.34
C ALA A 880 -4.42 -15.83 -12.15
N ALA A 881 -3.12 -16.02 -12.38
CA ALA A 881 -2.15 -16.33 -11.33
C ALA A 881 -1.95 -15.19 -10.31
N SER A 882 -2.20 -13.94 -10.70
CA SER A 882 -2.15 -12.77 -9.81
C SER A 882 -3.35 -12.68 -8.86
N SER A 883 -4.52 -13.11 -9.32
CA SER A 883 -5.80 -12.97 -8.59
C SER A 883 -6.16 -14.19 -7.75
N LEU A 884 -5.74 -15.39 -8.15
CA LEU A 884 -6.19 -16.64 -7.54
C LEU A 884 -5.73 -16.87 -6.09
N PRO A 885 -6.63 -17.31 -5.20
CA PRO A 885 -6.23 -18.15 -4.07
C PRO A 885 -5.69 -19.49 -4.61
N LEU A 886 -4.58 -19.97 -4.04
CA LEU A 886 -3.97 -21.25 -4.41
C LEU A 886 -3.61 -22.03 -3.14
N ALA A 887 -3.84 -23.34 -3.15
CA ALA A 887 -3.54 -24.21 -2.01
C ALA A 887 -2.06 -24.15 -1.65
N TRP A 888 -1.73 -23.94 -0.37
CA TRP A 888 -0.35 -24.00 0.12
C TRP A 888 0.07 -25.45 0.43
N GLY A 889 -0.65 -26.10 1.35
CA GLY A 889 -0.39 -27.46 1.82
C GLY A 889 -1.37 -28.51 1.31
N GLU A 890 -1.78 -29.40 2.22
CA GLU A 890 -2.52 -30.63 1.98
C GLU A 890 -4.02 -30.42 1.69
N TYR A 891 -4.69 -31.51 1.30
CA TYR A 891 -6.11 -31.55 0.92
C TYR A 891 -6.86 -32.62 1.72
N GLU A 892 -7.98 -32.26 2.34
CA GLU A 892 -8.93 -33.20 2.94
C GLU A 892 -9.92 -33.71 1.88
N HIS A 893 -10.43 -34.94 2.08
CA HIS A 893 -11.57 -35.45 1.33
C HIS A 893 -12.84 -35.25 2.15
N VAL A 894 -13.85 -34.60 1.58
CA VAL A 894 -15.13 -34.29 2.23
C VAL A 894 -16.25 -34.84 1.36
N GLU A 895 -17.15 -35.62 1.96
CA GLU A 895 -18.39 -36.05 1.30
C GLU A 895 -19.45 -34.96 1.44
N ARG A 896 -20.18 -34.67 0.36
CA ARG A 896 -21.21 -33.62 0.27
C ARG A 896 -20.82 -32.26 0.89
N PRO A 897 -19.68 -31.65 0.51
CA PRO A 897 -19.28 -30.36 1.04
C PRO A 897 -20.20 -29.24 0.55
N ALA A 898 -20.47 -28.26 1.42
CA ALA A 898 -21.09 -27.00 1.01
C ALA A 898 -20.21 -26.27 -0.02
N VAL A 899 -20.85 -25.53 -0.93
CA VAL A 899 -20.15 -24.76 -1.98
C VAL A 899 -19.35 -23.62 -1.34
N ASP A 900 -18.05 -23.63 -1.57
CA ASP A 900 -17.11 -22.57 -1.18
C ASP A 900 -16.32 -22.14 -2.43
N LEU A 901 -16.58 -20.93 -2.92
CA LEU A 901 -15.98 -20.41 -4.16
C LEU A 901 -14.62 -19.74 -3.95
N ASP A 902 -14.18 -19.56 -2.71
CA ASP A 902 -12.88 -18.98 -2.36
C ASP A 902 -11.86 -20.04 -1.92
N ARG A 903 -12.31 -21.22 -1.45
CA ARG A 903 -11.47 -22.36 -1.07
C ARG A 903 -10.91 -23.11 -2.29
N PRO A 904 -9.58 -23.17 -2.49
CA PRO A 904 -8.96 -23.96 -3.55
C PRO A 904 -9.24 -25.46 -3.36
N GLY A 905 -9.76 -26.10 -4.40
CA GLY A 905 -10.29 -27.46 -4.28
C GLY A 905 -10.59 -28.10 -5.62
N TYR A 906 -10.83 -29.41 -5.57
CA TYR A 906 -11.48 -30.16 -6.64
C TYR A 906 -12.85 -30.62 -6.15
N TRP A 907 -13.87 -30.48 -6.99
CA TRP A 907 -15.26 -30.75 -6.63
C TRP A 907 -15.82 -31.78 -7.61
N ARG A 908 -16.45 -32.86 -7.12
CA ARG A 908 -17.22 -33.79 -7.94
C ARG A 908 -18.68 -33.32 -7.94
N ILE A 909 -19.15 -32.86 -9.09
CA ILE A 909 -20.49 -32.28 -9.26
C ILE A 909 -21.27 -33.09 -10.32
N PRO A 910 -22.61 -33.10 -10.27
CA PRO A 910 -23.44 -33.51 -11.41
C PRO A 910 -23.13 -32.64 -12.64
N GLN A 911 -23.14 -33.22 -13.83
CA GLN A 911 -23.04 -32.45 -15.08
C GLN A 911 -24.44 -32.23 -15.65
N LYS A 912 -24.83 -30.96 -15.87
CA LYS A 912 -26.07 -30.61 -16.59
C LYS A 912 -25.78 -30.56 -18.10
N ALA A 913 -26.78 -30.84 -18.93
CA ALA A 913 -26.66 -30.80 -20.39
C ALA A 913 -26.43 -29.36 -20.91
N TRP A 914 -25.60 -29.21 -21.94
CA TRP A 914 -25.28 -27.90 -22.53
C TRP A 914 -25.91 -27.73 -23.93
N ASN A 915 -26.97 -26.92 -24.00
CA ASN A 915 -27.79 -26.78 -25.21
C ASN A 915 -27.53 -25.48 -26.00
N HIS A 916 -26.50 -24.69 -25.66
CA HIS A 916 -26.31 -23.36 -26.25
C HIS A 916 -25.43 -23.37 -27.51
N ALA A 917 -26.04 -23.50 -28.69
CA ALA A 917 -25.34 -23.63 -29.97
C ALA A 917 -24.34 -22.50 -30.32
N MET A 918 -24.59 -21.27 -29.83
CA MET A 918 -23.77 -20.08 -30.12
C MET A 918 -22.63 -19.82 -29.12
N LEU A 919 -22.41 -20.72 -28.14
CA LEU A 919 -21.39 -20.60 -27.10
C LEU A 919 -20.67 -21.93 -26.85
N PRO A 920 -19.40 -21.92 -26.40
CA PRO A 920 -18.72 -23.13 -25.97
C PRO A 920 -19.37 -23.69 -24.70
N ASP A 921 -19.40 -25.00 -24.55
CA ASP A 921 -19.62 -25.64 -23.26
C ASP A 921 -18.40 -25.33 -22.34
N PRO A 922 -18.56 -24.60 -21.22
CA PRO A 922 -17.46 -24.24 -20.32
C PRO A 922 -16.87 -25.43 -19.54
N PHE A 923 -17.47 -26.61 -19.68
CA PHE A 923 -17.08 -27.88 -19.06
C PHE A 923 -16.53 -28.91 -20.08
N CYS A 924 -16.85 -28.80 -21.37
CA CYS A 924 -16.38 -29.71 -22.43
C CYS A 924 -14.94 -29.42 -22.91
N VAL A 925 -13.99 -29.47 -21.97
CA VAL A 925 -12.56 -29.33 -22.24
C VAL A 925 -11.98 -30.60 -22.89
N PHE A 926 -11.89 -30.60 -24.24
CA PHE A 926 -11.21 -31.55 -25.14
C PHE A 926 -11.01 -32.96 -24.56
N GLY A 927 -11.96 -33.86 -24.81
CA GLY A 927 -11.89 -35.27 -24.42
C GLY A 927 -12.72 -35.63 -23.18
N ARG A 928 -13.47 -34.67 -22.63
CA ARG A 928 -14.70 -34.96 -21.88
C ARG A 928 -15.85 -35.06 -22.90
N GLY A 929 -16.64 -36.12 -22.83
CA GLY A 929 -18.02 -36.14 -23.33
C GLY A 929 -18.97 -36.02 -22.13
N GLU A 930 -20.28 -36.08 -22.39
CA GLU A 930 -21.30 -36.12 -21.34
C GLU A 930 -21.08 -37.29 -20.36
N ARG A 931 -21.34 -37.02 -19.08
CA ARG A 931 -21.25 -37.96 -17.96
C ARG A 931 -22.31 -37.59 -16.95
N GLU A 932 -22.70 -38.54 -16.11
CA GLU A 932 -23.54 -38.26 -14.94
C GLU A 932 -22.86 -37.29 -13.95
N THR A 933 -21.56 -37.46 -13.72
CA THR A 933 -20.77 -36.60 -12.81
C THR A 933 -19.40 -36.25 -13.38
N MET A 934 -18.90 -35.08 -12.99
CA MET A 934 -17.63 -34.53 -13.45
C MET A 934 -16.82 -33.95 -12.29
N ILE A 935 -15.47 -33.97 -12.42
CA ILE A 935 -14.58 -33.32 -11.44
C ILE A 935 -14.05 -32.02 -12.04
N VAL A 936 -14.23 -30.93 -11.30
CA VAL A 936 -13.86 -29.54 -11.65
C VAL A 936 -12.94 -28.94 -10.59
N THR A 937 -12.21 -27.86 -10.92
CA THR A 937 -11.55 -26.99 -9.93
C THR A 937 -12.49 -25.87 -9.46
N THR A 938 -12.21 -25.24 -8.31
CA THR A 938 -13.04 -24.14 -7.77
C THR A 938 -13.33 -23.02 -8.79
N PRO A 939 -12.40 -22.55 -9.65
CA PRO A 939 -12.73 -21.55 -10.68
C PRO A 939 -13.70 -22.03 -11.77
N THR A 940 -13.78 -23.35 -12.01
CA THR A 940 -14.80 -23.92 -12.93
C THR A 940 -16.14 -24.12 -12.22
N LEU A 941 -16.16 -24.43 -10.92
CA LEU A 941 -17.37 -24.36 -10.10
C LEU A 941 -17.91 -22.92 -10.04
N LYS A 942 -17.02 -21.94 -9.93
CA LYS A 942 -17.34 -20.50 -10.00
C LYS A 942 -18.00 -20.10 -11.32
N THR A 943 -17.61 -20.69 -12.46
CA THR A 943 -18.33 -20.53 -13.73
C THR A 943 -19.75 -21.10 -13.66
N ALA A 944 -19.95 -22.27 -13.07
CA ALA A 944 -21.28 -22.86 -12.92
C ALA A 944 -22.21 -21.96 -12.08
N VAL A 945 -21.74 -21.52 -10.91
CA VAL A 945 -22.55 -20.75 -9.95
C VAL A 945 -22.71 -19.29 -10.38
N GLU A 946 -21.61 -18.55 -10.65
CA GLU A 946 -21.69 -17.09 -10.86
C GLU A 946 -22.07 -16.67 -12.29
N LEU A 947 -21.74 -17.49 -13.30
CA LEU A 947 -21.92 -17.11 -14.71
C LEU A 947 -23.12 -17.82 -15.35
N LEU A 948 -23.44 -19.04 -14.92
CA LEU A 948 -24.55 -19.83 -15.48
C LEU A 948 -25.78 -19.95 -14.56
N ASP A 949 -25.72 -19.39 -13.35
CA ASP A 949 -26.76 -19.49 -12.32
C ASP A 949 -27.16 -20.96 -12.03
N TRP A 950 -26.19 -21.87 -12.06
CA TRP A 950 -26.44 -23.27 -11.71
C TRP A 950 -26.46 -23.42 -10.19
N ASP A 951 -27.62 -23.80 -9.67
CA ASP A 951 -27.69 -24.55 -8.42
C ASP A 951 -26.87 -25.85 -8.55
N VAL A 952 -25.93 -26.08 -7.65
CA VAL A 952 -24.95 -27.19 -7.71
C VAL A 952 -24.74 -27.75 -6.31
N GLU A 953 -25.21 -28.98 -6.11
CA GLU A 953 -24.85 -29.81 -4.95
C GLU A 953 -23.56 -30.61 -5.26
N PRO A 954 -22.44 -30.36 -4.56
CA PRO A 954 -21.25 -31.19 -4.70
C PRO A 954 -21.46 -32.55 -4.04
N LEU A 955 -21.05 -33.63 -4.70
CA LEU A 955 -21.12 -35.00 -4.18
C LEU A 955 -19.92 -35.30 -3.28
N GLU A 956 -18.74 -34.84 -3.69
CA GLU A 956 -17.45 -34.98 -3.00
C GLU A 956 -16.59 -33.74 -3.26
N GLY A 957 -15.68 -33.43 -2.34
CA GLY A 957 -14.63 -32.44 -2.53
C GLY A 957 -13.28 -32.94 -2.04
N TRP A 958 -12.23 -32.59 -2.77
CA TRP A 958 -10.85 -32.60 -2.27
C TRP A 958 -10.45 -31.16 -2.06
N LEU A 959 -10.59 -30.68 -0.83
CA LEU A 959 -10.51 -29.27 -0.47
C LEU A 959 -9.21 -28.99 0.29
N ALA A 960 -8.52 -27.90 -0.01
CA ALA A 960 -7.28 -27.59 0.70
C ALA A 960 -7.57 -27.40 2.20
N VAL A 961 -6.75 -27.98 3.09
CA VAL A 961 -6.93 -27.90 4.55
C VAL A 961 -6.35 -26.59 5.08
N GLU A 962 -5.12 -26.27 4.66
CA GLU A 962 -4.37 -25.12 5.13
C GLU A 962 -4.76 -23.83 4.41
N ALA A 963 -5.79 -23.15 4.93
CA ALA A 963 -5.88 -21.70 4.76
C ALA A 963 -4.61 -21.06 5.33
N LEU A 964 -4.13 -19.98 4.71
CA LEU A 964 -2.94 -19.30 5.22
C LEU A 964 -3.35 -18.41 6.39
N THR A 965 -3.29 -19.00 7.59
CA THR A 965 -3.30 -18.27 8.86
C THR A 965 -2.18 -17.20 8.87
N GLY A 966 -2.30 -16.21 9.76
CA GLY A 966 -1.49 -14.98 9.72
C GLY A 966 0.03 -15.16 9.57
N SER A 967 0.69 -14.15 8.98
CA SER A 967 2.16 -14.06 8.71
C SER A 967 2.72 -14.66 7.40
N TYR A 968 1.87 -15.05 6.43
CA TYR A 968 2.32 -15.58 5.13
C TYR A 968 2.36 -14.55 3.98
N THR A 969 2.29 -13.26 4.31
CA THR A 969 2.56 -12.10 3.44
C THR A 969 3.81 -11.32 3.87
N GLY A 970 4.85 -12.03 4.34
CA GLY A 970 6.17 -11.48 4.62
C GLY A 970 6.49 -11.32 6.12
N LYS A 971 7.56 -12.00 6.56
CA LYS A 971 8.24 -11.93 7.88
C LYS A 971 7.41 -12.21 9.15
N ALA A 972 7.90 -13.19 9.91
CA ALA A 972 7.68 -13.50 11.33
C ALA A 972 6.28 -14.00 11.81
N MET A 973 6.29 -15.27 12.24
CA MET A 973 5.57 -15.94 13.36
C MET A 973 4.03 -15.85 13.54
N ARG A 974 3.53 -16.84 14.29
CA ARG A 974 2.12 -17.07 14.68
C ARG A 974 1.39 -15.79 15.16
N PRO A 975 0.06 -15.71 14.96
CA PRO A 975 -0.75 -14.65 15.57
C PRO A 975 -0.67 -14.68 17.11
N PRO A 976 -0.81 -13.53 17.80
CA PRO A 976 -0.91 -13.47 19.25
C PRO A 976 -2.11 -14.26 19.78
N ALA A 977 -1.96 -14.87 20.95
CA ALA A 977 -3.05 -15.59 21.61
C ALA A 977 -4.20 -14.61 21.94
N GLY A 978 -5.43 -14.97 21.53
CA GLY A 978 -6.65 -14.19 21.78
C GLY A 978 -7.19 -13.40 20.57
N TYR A 979 -6.41 -13.23 19.50
CA TYR A 979 -6.96 -12.68 18.24
C TYR A 979 -7.68 -13.77 17.42
N PRO A 980 -8.83 -13.47 16.78
CA PRO A 980 -9.44 -14.37 15.83
C PRO A 980 -8.53 -14.53 14.60
N GLU A 981 -8.32 -15.77 14.15
CA GLU A 981 -7.52 -16.02 12.96
C GLU A 981 -8.18 -15.40 11.72
N ALA A 982 -7.45 -14.53 11.02
CA ALA A 982 -7.81 -14.09 9.67
C ALA A 982 -7.63 -15.26 8.69
N LYS A 983 -8.62 -16.15 8.62
CA LYS A 983 -8.64 -17.34 7.75
C LYS A 983 -8.84 -16.89 6.30
N GLY A 984 -7.76 -16.88 5.51
CA GLY A 984 -7.78 -16.48 4.12
C GLY A 984 -6.85 -17.30 3.22
N TRP A 985 -7.25 -17.48 1.96
CA TRP A 985 -6.49 -18.22 0.97
C TRP A 985 -5.50 -17.29 0.23
N GLY A 986 -4.23 -17.33 0.63
CA GLY A 986 -3.22 -16.39 0.12
C GLY A 986 -2.87 -16.58 -1.36
N ARG A 987 -2.66 -15.47 -2.07
CA ARG A 987 -2.35 -15.44 -3.52
C ARG A 987 -0.88 -15.77 -3.79
N LEU A 988 -0.57 -17.06 -3.89
CA LEU A 988 0.82 -17.57 -3.88
C LEU A 988 1.71 -17.06 -5.02
N LEU A 989 1.13 -16.75 -6.18
CA LEU A 989 1.84 -16.31 -7.40
C LEU A 989 1.69 -14.82 -7.71
N ALA A 990 1.14 -14.00 -6.80
CA ALA A 990 0.96 -12.56 -7.03
C ALA A 990 2.28 -11.83 -7.37
N ASN A 991 3.36 -12.08 -6.62
CA ASN A 991 4.68 -11.49 -6.87
C ASN A 991 5.26 -11.95 -8.22
N TRP A 992 5.16 -13.25 -8.53
CA TRP A 992 5.57 -13.84 -9.81
C TRP A 992 4.85 -13.20 -11.00
N ALA A 993 3.55 -12.97 -10.86
CA ALA A 993 2.74 -12.31 -11.89
C ALA A 993 3.10 -10.82 -12.03
N SER A 994 3.40 -10.13 -10.93
CA SER A 994 3.80 -8.72 -10.91
C SER A 994 5.10 -8.48 -11.67
N GLU A 995 6.15 -9.29 -11.42
CA GLU A 995 7.46 -9.15 -12.08
C GLU A 995 7.35 -9.33 -13.60
N LEU A 996 6.68 -10.38 -14.06
CA LEU A 996 6.50 -10.63 -15.50
C LEU A 996 5.58 -9.61 -16.17
N SER A 997 4.59 -9.06 -15.46
CA SER A 997 3.74 -7.97 -15.96
C SER A 997 4.55 -6.69 -16.15
N SER A 998 5.39 -6.35 -15.17
CA SER A 998 6.27 -5.19 -15.21
C SER A 998 7.31 -5.33 -16.31
N GLY A 999 7.97 -6.49 -16.40
CA GLY A 999 8.95 -6.80 -17.44
C GLY A 999 8.40 -6.72 -18.87
N ARG A 1000 7.15 -7.18 -19.09
CA ARG A 1000 6.46 -7.01 -20.37
C ARG A 1000 6.20 -5.53 -20.67
N LEU A 1001 5.75 -4.74 -19.69
CA LEU A 1001 5.48 -3.32 -19.87
C LEU A 1001 6.73 -2.46 -20.07
N THR A 1002 7.91 -2.91 -19.61
CA THR A 1002 9.19 -2.21 -19.86
C THR A 1002 9.78 -2.47 -21.23
N THR A 1003 9.42 -3.58 -21.89
CA THR A 1003 10.04 -4.04 -23.17
C THR A 1003 9.09 -4.02 -24.37
N LEU A 1004 7.77 -3.93 -24.15
CA LEU A 1004 6.80 -3.87 -25.24
C LEU A 1004 6.66 -2.45 -25.80
N GLY A 1005 6.68 -2.32 -27.14
CA GLY A 1005 6.37 -1.07 -27.83
C GLY A 1005 7.43 0.02 -27.74
N THR A 1006 8.70 -0.32 -27.48
CA THR A 1006 9.81 0.66 -27.44
C THR A 1006 10.34 1.03 -28.81
N GLY A 1007 10.13 0.19 -29.83
CA GLY A 1007 10.66 0.33 -31.19
C GLY A 1007 12.07 -0.24 -31.39
N ASP A 1008 12.72 -0.73 -30.32
CA ASP A 1008 14.02 -1.39 -30.40
C ASP A 1008 13.86 -2.89 -30.73
N PRO A 1009 14.48 -3.41 -31.81
CA PRO A 1009 14.45 -4.83 -32.15
C PRO A 1009 14.97 -5.74 -31.02
N GLU A 1010 15.92 -5.26 -30.23
CA GLU A 1010 16.49 -6.02 -29.10
C GLU A 1010 15.48 -6.16 -27.96
N ASP A 1011 14.68 -5.12 -27.70
CA ASP A 1011 13.58 -5.19 -26.73
C ASP A 1011 12.46 -6.12 -27.20
N ALA A 1012 12.18 -6.20 -28.50
CA ALA A 1012 11.20 -7.16 -29.03
C ALA A 1012 11.62 -8.63 -28.79
N ILE A 1013 12.92 -8.93 -28.87
CA ILE A 1013 13.50 -10.23 -28.55
C ILE A 1013 13.38 -10.52 -27.04
N VAL A 1014 13.67 -9.54 -26.18
CA VAL A 1014 13.49 -9.67 -24.73
C VAL A 1014 12.01 -9.82 -24.36
N ALA A 1015 11.11 -9.03 -24.93
CA ALA A 1015 9.66 -9.10 -24.72
C ALA A 1015 9.09 -10.47 -25.12
N THR A 1016 9.58 -11.04 -26.23
CA THR A 1016 9.26 -12.41 -26.66
C THR A 1016 9.71 -13.44 -25.61
N SER A 1017 10.91 -13.28 -25.06
CA SER A 1017 11.41 -14.12 -23.97
C SER A 1017 10.59 -13.98 -22.68
N VAL A 1018 10.10 -12.78 -22.35
CA VAL A 1018 9.17 -12.55 -21.23
C VAL A 1018 7.80 -13.19 -21.48
N LYS A 1019 7.21 -13.06 -22.70
CA LYS A 1019 5.95 -13.74 -23.09
C LYS A 1019 6.10 -15.27 -22.95
N GLY A 1020 7.25 -15.81 -23.34
CA GLY A 1020 7.60 -17.22 -23.11
C GLY A 1020 7.64 -17.63 -21.62
N CYS A 1021 8.12 -16.75 -20.72
CA CYS A 1021 8.29 -17.08 -19.30
C CYS A 1021 6.97 -17.36 -18.58
N TYR A 1022 5.91 -16.57 -18.80
CA TYR A 1022 4.60 -16.89 -18.25
C TYR A 1022 3.90 -18.01 -19.04
N LYS A 1023 3.93 -17.97 -20.38
CA LYS A 1023 3.24 -18.98 -21.24
C LYS A 1023 3.73 -20.41 -20.98
N HIS A 1024 5.04 -20.61 -20.79
CA HIS A 1024 5.62 -21.93 -20.52
C HIS A 1024 5.90 -22.19 -19.02
N GLY A 1025 5.98 -21.16 -18.18
CA GLY A 1025 6.19 -21.29 -16.74
C GLY A 1025 5.03 -22.00 -16.04
N VAL A 1026 3.79 -21.60 -16.34
CA VAL A 1026 2.56 -22.27 -15.84
C VAL A 1026 2.54 -23.76 -16.22
N GLY A 1027 3.00 -24.09 -17.43
CA GLY A 1027 3.12 -25.47 -17.89
C GLY A 1027 4.17 -26.31 -17.14
N ARG A 1028 5.20 -25.68 -16.53
CA ARG A 1028 6.21 -26.43 -15.76
C ARG A 1028 5.69 -26.95 -14.42
N PHE A 1029 4.64 -26.36 -13.84
CA PHE A 1029 4.07 -26.86 -12.59
C PHE A 1029 3.46 -28.27 -12.73
N ASP A 1030 3.04 -28.70 -13.93
CA ASP A 1030 2.56 -30.07 -14.23
C ASP A 1030 3.65 -30.98 -14.87
N ARG A 1031 4.94 -30.59 -14.80
CA ARG A 1031 6.03 -31.42 -15.37
C ARG A 1031 6.44 -32.55 -14.41
N GLY A 1032 5.59 -33.58 -14.33
CA GLY A 1032 5.88 -34.86 -13.70
C GLY A 1032 6.20 -35.98 -14.70
N ALA A 1033 6.66 -37.11 -14.20
CA ALA A 1033 6.73 -38.37 -14.94
C ALA A 1033 5.46 -39.18 -14.71
N ASP A 1034 5.05 -39.98 -15.70
CA ASP A 1034 3.87 -40.85 -15.58
C ASP A 1034 4.20 -42.07 -14.71
N ARG A 1035 3.39 -42.33 -13.68
CA ARG A 1035 3.56 -43.44 -12.72
C ARG A 1035 3.16 -44.77 -13.40
N PRO A 1036 4.06 -45.76 -13.48
CA PRO A 1036 3.77 -47.04 -14.13
C PRO A 1036 2.46 -47.68 -13.64
N GLY A 1037 1.65 -48.14 -14.58
CA GLY A 1037 0.40 -48.89 -14.29
C GLY A 1037 -0.78 -48.09 -13.73
N LYS A 1038 -0.67 -46.77 -13.46
CA LYS A 1038 -1.79 -45.98 -12.86
C LYS A 1038 -2.24 -44.74 -13.64
N GLY A 1039 -1.53 -44.31 -14.68
CA GLY A 1039 -1.95 -43.15 -15.50
C GLY A 1039 -2.04 -41.83 -14.72
N GLN A 1040 -1.34 -41.75 -13.59
CA GLN A 1040 -1.20 -40.57 -12.74
C GLN A 1040 0.23 -40.04 -12.87
N ARG A 1041 0.43 -38.73 -12.82
CA ARG A 1041 1.76 -38.13 -12.75
C ARG A 1041 2.26 -37.98 -11.33
N THR A 1042 3.59 -38.01 -11.19
CA THR A 1042 4.33 -37.72 -9.96
C THR A 1042 5.64 -37.00 -10.30
N SER A 1043 6.14 -36.16 -9.40
CA SER A 1043 7.46 -35.53 -9.54
C SER A 1043 8.14 -35.35 -8.19
N THR A 1044 9.47 -35.46 -8.17
CA THR A 1044 10.30 -35.13 -7.00
C THR A 1044 10.70 -33.65 -6.95
N HIS A 1045 10.25 -32.84 -7.91
CA HIS A 1045 10.53 -31.40 -7.96
C HIS A 1045 9.62 -30.63 -6.96
N PRO A 1046 10.16 -29.80 -6.04
CA PRO A 1046 9.35 -29.12 -5.02
C PRO A 1046 8.26 -28.19 -5.59
N LEU A 1047 8.48 -27.61 -6.78
CA LEU A 1047 7.47 -26.80 -7.50
C LEU A 1047 6.67 -27.62 -8.53
N TRP A 1048 6.42 -28.89 -8.28
CA TRP A 1048 5.43 -29.66 -9.03
C TRP A 1048 4.05 -29.49 -8.36
N ARG A 1049 3.22 -28.65 -8.98
CA ARG A 1049 1.90 -28.23 -8.53
C ARG A 1049 0.92 -28.26 -9.71
N PRO A 1050 0.56 -29.44 -10.25
CA PRO A 1050 -0.44 -29.57 -11.31
C PRO A 1050 -1.79 -28.96 -10.90
N ASP A 1051 -2.10 -28.96 -9.60
CA ASP A 1051 -3.25 -28.28 -9.01
C ASP A 1051 -3.28 -26.78 -9.26
N TRP A 1052 -2.15 -26.09 -9.13
CA TRP A 1052 -2.05 -24.68 -9.51
C TRP A 1052 -2.25 -24.48 -11.02
N ARG A 1053 -1.62 -25.33 -11.86
CA ARG A 1053 -1.81 -25.25 -13.32
C ARG A 1053 -3.30 -25.38 -13.68
N HIS A 1054 -4.00 -26.32 -13.05
CA HIS A 1054 -5.43 -26.53 -13.28
C HIS A 1054 -6.27 -25.30 -12.86
N HIS A 1055 -6.04 -24.74 -11.67
CA HIS A 1055 -6.75 -23.55 -11.21
C HIS A 1055 -6.47 -22.32 -12.10
N ILE A 1056 -5.22 -22.08 -12.50
CA ILE A 1056 -4.83 -20.94 -13.37
C ILE A 1056 -5.53 -21.00 -14.72
N ILE A 1057 -5.62 -22.18 -15.33
CA ILE A 1057 -6.31 -22.39 -16.61
C ILE A 1057 -7.83 -22.26 -16.47
N ALA A 1058 -8.42 -22.84 -15.43
CA ALA A 1058 -9.83 -22.69 -15.14
C ALA A 1058 -10.23 -21.23 -14.90
N GLN A 1059 -9.40 -20.45 -14.20
CA GLN A 1059 -9.62 -19.01 -14.00
C GLN A 1059 -9.44 -18.22 -15.31
N GLY A 1060 -8.48 -18.58 -16.16
CA GLY A 1060 -8.37 -18.01 -17.51
C GLY A 1060 -9.66 -18.25 -18.31
N ARG A 1061 -10.18 -19.49 -18.28
CA ARG A 1061 -11.44 -19.87 -18.93
C ARG A 1061 -12.65 -19.11 -18.35
N TYR A 1062 -12.72 -18.92 -17.03
CA TYR A 1062 -13.73 -18.07 -16.37
C TYR A 1062 -13.65 -16.61 -16.84
N VAL A 1063 -12.46 -16.02 -16.93
CA VAL A 1063 -12.27 -14.62 -17.40
C VAL A 1063 -12.70 -14.46 -18.86
N VAL A 1064 -12.31 -15.38 -19.74
CA VAL A 1064 -12.74 -15.38 -21.15
C VAL A 1064 -14.26 -15.55 -21.27
N MET A 1065 -14.84 -16.54 -20.58
CA MET A 1065 -16.29 -16.80 -20.60
C MET A 1065 -17.08 -15.59 -20.10
N ARG A 1066 -16.65 -14.96 -19.00
CA ARG A 1066 -17.29 -13.75 -18.47
C ARG A 1066 -17.32 -12.62 -19.49
N ARG A 1067 -16.21 -12.34 -20.20
CA ARG A 1067 -16.19 -11.29 -21.24
C ARG A 1067 -17.07 -11.63 -22.44
N ILE A 1068 -17.15 -12.90 -22.81
CA ILE A 1068 -18.07 -13.37 -23.85
C ILE A 1068 -19.52 -13.15 -23.39
N MET A 1069 -19.87 -13.45 -22.13
CA MET A 1069 -21.22 -13.22 -21.62
C MET A 1069 -21.58 -11.73 -21.50
N GLU A 1070 -20.60 -10.88 -21.12
CA GLU A 1070 -20.73 -9.41 -21.22
C GLU A 1070 -21.01 -8.95 -22.67
N ALA A 1071 -20.45 -9.61 -23.70
CA ALA A 1071 -20.71 -9.33 -25.11
C ALA A 1071 -22.06 -9.90 -25.62
N THR A 1072 -22.53 -11.03 -25.11
CA THR A 1072 -23.84 -11.60 -25.51
C THR A 1072 -25.03 -10.73 -25.11
N ALA A 1073 -24.86 -9.80 -24.16
CA ALA A 1073 -25.86 -8.79 -23.84
C ALA A 1073 -26.11 -7.78 -24.99
N GLU A 1074 -25.23 -7.74 -25.99
CA GLU A 1074 -25.35 -6.94 -27.23
C GLU A 1074 -25.63 -7.83 -28.47
N ASP A 1075 -26.09 -9.08 -28.27
CA ASP A 1075 -26.30 -10.09 -29.33
C ASP A 1075 -25.02 -10.44 -30.12
N ARG A 1076 -23.82 -10.14 -29.57
CA ARG A 1076 -22.53 -10.45 -30.19
C ARG A 1076 -21.96 -11.76 -29.65
N TYR A 1077 -22.02 -12.81 -30.47
CA TYR A 1077 -21.47 -14.13 -30.18
C TYR A 1077 -20.11 -14.36 -30.84
N PRO A 1078 -19.19 -15.10 -30.21
CA PRO A 1078 -17.92 -15.49 -30.83
C PRO A 1078 -18.14 -16.49 -31.97
N LEU A 1079 -17.30 -16.42 -32.99
CA LEU A 1079 -17.22 -17.41 -34.09
C LEU A 1079 -16.24 -18.54 -33.77
N ALA A 1080 -15.11 -18.19 -33.14
CA ALA A 1080 -14.10 -19.12 -32.67
C ALA A 1080 -13.47 -18.62 -31.36
N ILE A 1081 -13.03 -19.56 -30.53
CA ILE A 1081 -12.38 -19.31 -29.24
C ILE A 1081 -11.19 -20.27 -29.11
N MET A 1082 -10.05 -19.69 -28.75
CA MET A 1082 -8.76 -20.35 -28.60
C MET A 1082 -8.28 -20.25 -27.15
N THR A 1083 -7.01 -20.62 -26.93
CA THR A 1083 -6.28 -20.52 -25.65
C THR A 1083 -6.36 -19.13 -25.02
N ASP A 1084 -5.93 -18.12 -25.77
CA ASP A 1084 -5.83 -16.72 -25.37
C ASP A 1084 -6.60 -15.76 -26.31
N GLY A 1085 -7.09 -16.24 -27.47
CA GLY A 1085 -7.78 -15.43 -28.50
C GLY A 1085 -9.28 -15.72 -28.69
N VAL A 1086 -10.06 -14.69 -29.07
CA VAL A 1086 -11.49 -14.79 -29.44
C VAL A 1086 -11.75 -14.10 -30.79
N VAL A 1087 -12.52 -14.73 -31.67
CA VAL A 1087 -12.85 -14.23 -33.02
C VAL A 1087 -14.30 -13.74 -33.10
N TYR A 1088 -14.52 -12.53 -33.64
CA TYR A 1088 -15.84 -11.96 -33.91
C TYR A 1088 -15.94 -11.41 -35.34
N ALA A 1089 -17.14 -11.42 -35.93
CA ALA A 1089 -17.43 -10.73 -37.20
C ALA A 1089 -17.54 -9.20 -37.02
N THR A 1090 -17.08 -8.44 -38.01
CA THR A 1090 -17.11 -6.96 -38.04
C THR A 1090 -17.16 -6.42 -39.48
N ASP A 1091 -17.87 -5.31 -39.68
CA ASP A 1091 -17.96 -4.63 -40.98
C ASP A 1091 -16.86 -3.61 -41.20
N THR A 1092 -16.48 -2.89 -40.13
CA THR A 1092 -15.38 -1.95 -40.10
C THR A 1092 -14.07 -2.65 -39.75
N LEU A 1093 -12.94 -2.06 -40.17
CA LEU A 1093 -11.67 -2.33 -39.52
C LEU A 1093 -11.77 -1.84 -38.06
N PRO A 1094 -11.41 -2.66 -37.07
CA PRO A 1094 -11.75 -2.41 -35.66
C PRO A 1094 -10.99 -1.21 -35.09
N SER A 1095 -11.73 -0.14 -34.74
CA SER A 1095 -11.22 0.92 -33.89
C SER A 1095 -11.41 0.59 -32.41
N VAL A 1096 -10.88 1.45 -31.53
CA VAL A 1096 -11.03 1.34 -30.06
C VAL A 1096 -12.51 1.40 -29.61
N GLY A 1097 -13.43 1.89 -30.46
CA GLY A 1097 -14.86 1.96 -30.18
C GLY A 1097 -15.74 0.83 -30.72
N ASP A 1098 -15.21 -0.06 -31.58
CA ASP A 1098 -16.04 -1.01 -32.37
C ASP A 1098 -16.06 -2.45 -31.80
N LEU A 1099 -15.40 -2.68 -30.66
CA LEU A 1099 -15.32 -3.99 -30.01
C LEU A 1099 -16.64 -4.34 -29.28
N PRO A 1100 -16.93 -5.63 -29.02
CA PRO A 1100 -18.07 -6.03 -28.20
C PRO A 1100 -17.94 -5.53 -26.75
N ALA A 1101 -19.06 -5.34 -26.06
CA ALA A 1101 -19.08 -5.08 -24.61
C ALA A 1101 -18.22 -6.08 -23.82
N GLY A 1102 -17.61 -5.60 -22.73
CA GLY A 1102 -16.64 -6.35 -21.92
C GLY A 1102 -15.22 -6.36 -22.47
N PHE A 1103 -15.02 -6.15 -23.79
CA PHE A 1103 -13.68 -6.06 -24.38
C PHE A 1103 -13.13 -4.62 -24.30
N THR A 1104 -11.83 -4.47 -24.08
CA THR A 1104 -11.18 -3.16 -23.96
C THR A 1104 -9.76 -3.24 -24.51
N VAL A 1105 -9.42 -2.39 -25.48
CA VAL A 1105 -8.09 -2.36 -26.11
C VAL A 1105 -7.02 -1.87 -25.11
N GLY A 1106 -5.81 -2.42 -25.19
CA GLY A 1106 -4.60 -1.83 -24.61
C GLY A 1106 -3.72 -2.80 -23.82
N ASP A 1107 -2.49 -2.38 -23.49
CA ASP A 1107 -1.43 -3.28 -23.04
C ASP A 1107 -1.53 -3.80 -21.60
N ARG A 1108 -2.59 -3.46 -20.87
CA ARG A 1108 -2.76 -3.91 -19.48
C ARG A 1108 -3.18 -5.38 -19.41
N VAL A 1109 -2.81 -6.05 -18.32
CA VAL A 1109 -3.24 -7.43 -18.07
C VAL A 1109 -4.77 -7.50 -17.96
N GLY A 1110 -5.41 -8.34 -18.77
CA GLY A 1110 -6.87 -8.48 -18.81
C GLY A 1110 -7.61 -7.52 -19.78
N ASN A 1111 -6.89 -6.62 -20.46
CA ASN A 1111 -7.36 -5.99 -21.70
C ASN A 1111 -7.09 -6.94 -22.88
N VAL A 1112 -7.52 -6.56 -24.10
CA VAL A 1112 -7.18 -7.27 -25.34
C VAL A 1112 -6.28 -6.43 -26.27
N GLY A 1113 -5.51 -7.14 -27.09
CA GLY A 1113 -4.92 -6.61 -28.33
C GLY A 1113 -5.72 -7.09 -29.54
N ILE A 1114 -5.72 -6.31 -30.62
CA ILE A 1114 -6.18 -6.76 -31.93
C ILE A 1114 -4.98 -7.50 -32.55
N GLU A 1115 -5.08 -8.82 -32.71
CA GLU A 1115 -3.96 -9.66 -33.20
C GLU A 1115 -3.97 -9.81 -34.73
N GLY A 1116 -5.15 -9.69 -35.35
CA GLY A 1116 -5.31 -9.82 -36.79
C GLY A 1116 -6.73 -9.51 -37.25
N VAL A 1117 -6.86 -9.19 -38.54
CA VAL A 1117 -8.14 -8.89 -39.22
C VAL A 1117 -8.06 -9.46 -40.64
N ALA A 1118 -9.04 -10.27 -41.03
CA ALA A 1118 -9.11 -10.86 -42.36
C ALA A 1118 -10.52 -10.74 -42.97
N PRO A 1119 -10.68 -10.74 -44.30
CA PRO A 1119 -11.97 -10.84 -44.96
C PRO A 1119 -12.76 -12.07 -44.50
N MET A 1120 -14.07 -11.92 -44.30
CA MET A 1120 -14.95 -13.05 -43.92
C MET A 1120 -14.87 -14.19 -44.94
N THR A 1121 -14.76 -13.85 -46.23
CA THR A 1121 -14.64 -14.80 -47.34
C THR A 1121 -13.39 -15.68 -47.29
N MET A 1122 -12.34 -15.29 -46.56
CA MET A 1122 -11.13 -16.13 -46.38
C MET A 1122 -11.27 -17.15 -45.25
N VAL A 1123 -12.28 -17.01 -44.37
CA VAL A 1123 -12.41 -17.81 -43.14
C VAL A 1123 -13.75 -18.52 -42.98
N ALA A 1124 -14.79 -18.16 -43.75
CA ALA A 1124 -16.13 -18.72 -43.61
C ALA A 1124 -16.15 -20.25 -43.74
N ASP A 1125 -15.42 -20.82 -44.71
CA ASP A 1125 -15.31 -22.26 -44.89
C ASP A 1125 -14.49 -22.93 -43.78
N MET A 1126 -13.37 -22.31 -43.37
CA MET A 1126 -12.58 -22.78 -42.21
C MET A 1126 -13.40 -22.83 -40.91
N LEU A 1127 -14.40 -21.94 -40.75
CA LEU A 1127 -15.35 -21.92 -39.64
C LEU A 1127 -16.42 -23.02 -39.78
N ARG A 1128 -16.96 -23.21 -40.99
CA ARG A 1128 -17.95 -24.25 -41.33
C ARG A 1128 -17.43 -25.68 -41.16
N ASP A 1129 -16.16 -25.93 -41.47
CA ASP A 1129 -15.52 -27.26 -41.38
C ASP A 1129 -15.60 -27.91 -39.98
N GLY A 1130 -15.89 -27.13 -38.93
CA GLY A 1130 -15.99 -27.64 -37.55
C GLY A 1130 -14.66 -28.18 -37.00
N ALA A 1131 -13.56 -27.96 -37.72
CA ALA A 1131 -12.21 -28.31 -37.31
C ALA A 1131 -11.83 -27.57 -36.01
N LYS A 1132 -10.77 -28.02 -35.34
CA LYS A 1132 -10.30 -27.34 -34.13
C LYS A 1132 -9.44 -26.13 -34.52
N PRO A 1133 -9.69 -24.93 -33.97
CA PRO A 1133 -8.85 -23.76 -34.23
C PRO A 1133 -7.50 -23.94 -33.53
N THR A 1134 -6.57 -24.61 -34.22
CA THR A 1134 -5.18 -24.80 -33.80
C THR A 1134 -4.26 -23.84 -34.54
N SER A 1135 -3.35 -23.17 -33.84
CA SER A 1135 -2.13 -22.66 -34.47
C SER A 1135 -1.30 -23.85 -34.97
N THR A 1136 -1.00 -23.89 -36.27
CA THR A 1136 -0.06 -24.81 -36.96
C THR A 1136 0.19 -26.21 -36.35
N THR A 1137 -0.39 -27.25 -36.96
CA THR A 1137 0.14 -28.62 -36.82
C THR A 1137 1.20 -28.87 -37.92
N PRO A 1138 2.42 -29.33 -37.60
CA PRO A 1138 3.43 -29.64 -38.61
C PRO A 1138 2.90 -30.62 -39.67
N GLY A 1139 2.90 -30.18 -40.94
CA GLY A 1139 2.43 -30.97 -42.08
C GLY A 1139 0.93 -30.92 -42.40
N LYS A 1140 0.18 -29.90 -41.92
CA LYS A 1140 -1.28 -29.77 -42.22
C LYS A 1140 -1.78 -28.39 -42.67
N GLY A 1141 -0.89 -27.48 -43.11
CA GLY A 1141 -1.28 -26.14 -43.59
C GLY A 1141 -1.50 -25.10 -42.47
N LEU A 1142 -1.94 -23.91 -42.85
CA LEU A 1142 -2.18 -22.77 -41.96
C LEU A 1142 -3.47 -22.96 -41.14
N GLY A 1143 -3.44 -22.56 -39.86
CA GLY A 1143 -4.63 -22.56 -39.00
C GLY A 1143 -5.46 -21.28 -39.15
N LEU A 1144 -6.72 -21.32 -38.71
CA LEU A 1144 -7.67 -20.18 -38.77
C LEU A 1144 -7.06 -18.86 -38.27
N ALA A 1145 -6.37 -18.89 -37.13
CA ALA A 1145 -5.74 -17.69 -36.57
C ALA A 1145 -4.46 -17.27 -37.30
N ASP A 1146 -3.79 -18.20 -37.99
CA ASP A 1146 -2.59 -17.91 -38.78
C ASP A 1146 -3.00 -17.19 -40.09
N VAL A 1147 -4.16 -17.55 -40.66
CA VAL A 1147 -4.83 -16.80 -41.74
C VAL A 1147 -5.30 -15.42 -41.26
N ILE A 1148 -5.94 -15.30 -40.09
CA ILE A 1148 -6.42 -14.00 -39.57
C ILE A 1148 -5.26 -13.03 -39.23
N ARG A 1149 -4.08 -13.55 -38.88
CA ARG A 1149 -2.84 -12.78 -38.69
C ARG A 1149 -2.20 -12.30 -40.01
N GLY A 1150 -2.64 -12.82 -41.16
CA GLY A 1150 -2.01 -12.56 -42.45
C GLY A 1150 -0.66 -13.27 -42.62
N GLY A 1151 -0.58 -14.55 -42.24
CA GLY A 1151 0.60 -15.37 -42.53
C GLY A 1151 0.90 -15.44 -44.04
N ASP A 1152 2.18 -15.35 -44.40
CA ASP A 1152 2.64 -15.03 -45.76
C ASP A 1152 2.04 -15.92 -46.87
N ASP A 1153 1.50 -15.28 -47.92
CA ASP A 1153 1.39 -15.87 -49.25
C ASP A 1153 2.81 -15.98 -49.84
N GLY A 1154 3.34 -17.21 -49.91
CA GLY A 1154 4.65 -17.55 -50.49
C GLY A 1154 4.62 -18.86 -51.27
#